data_AF-R7MXF4-F1
#
_entry.id   AF-R7MXF4-F1
#
_cell.length_a   1.000
_cell.length_b   1.000
_cell.length_c   1.000
_cell.angle_alpha   90.00
_cell.angle_beta   90.00
_cell.angle_gamma   90.00
#
_symmetry.space_group_name_H-M   'P 1'
#
loop_
_entity.id
_entity.type
_entity.pdbx_description
1 polymer ?
#
loop_
_entity_poly.entity_id
_entity_poly.type
_entity_poly.pdbx_seq_one_letter_code
_entity_poly.pdbx_strand_id
1 'polypeptide(L)'
;MLGITGLDPLKYDLLFERFLNPERVTMPDIDMDFCYENRGRVIDYVTRKYGVDHVSQIITFGTLAAKAVLRDVGRVLDIPLSEVNRIVKLVPNELGMTLDKALKMSKEFREEYEHNATVHRLVDFGKSLEGLVRHSSTHAAGVVISAVPVDDYVPVQHSKEGDLTTQYEKDLVEELGLLKMDFLGLRTLTVIGDAVKMIKKDHGIDLDINAIPLDDPATCQLLTEGDTAGVFQMESSGITNLVKELAPKHFEDMIPLVALYRPGPLGSGMVDDFIKGSHGEKKVTYLHPLLEPILKDTYGVILYQEQVMQIASVMGGFSLGQADLLRRAMGKKKESILVAQRANFLAGTRKNEIPDDIANKVFDLMVYFAGYGFNKSHSAAYAYVAWQTAYLKAHYRPEFMAATMTSMINDVSKISYYVAECRRHGVQVLSPDVNASVSMFSVQDGAIRFGLSGVKSVGGNAIDAIVKAREAGGPFTSLGDFCSRVDYHIVNKRALESLIKCGAMDSFGKKRSQLMAVIDQAIAMGSLSQKDYASGQMGLFDDEETVMTELEYPDIDEYPIEMRLAMEKEYDGFYFSGHPLNKYKDIMKKLTPLSVLYGDDGRQYDGKLMNVGGLITAKKQVMTKRNEQMAIITVEDFTHTVSVVVFPKTYARYQQAVAVDMAVAIRGRADINDDSIQILAEEVKPLDQEKGEPVQPAAVSSSAARQAGDYWHPGMGAKLFIKIPAHLERTDLAGRIGQVLEQHPGPVKVYFHLMGSRKTILTNEKYWVETTEDLRQTLQAMLEPRSLVVQ
;
A
#
# COMPACT_ATOMS: atom_id res chain seq x y z
N MET A 1 -31.96 4.79 -9.22
CA MET A 1 -33.06 5.39 -10.02
C MET A 1 -32.62 6.66 -10.75
N LEU A 2 -32.19 7.72 -10.04
CA LEU A 2 -31.74 8.98 -10.68
C LEU A 2 -30.24 9.03 -11.04
N GLY A 3 -29.48 7.97 -10.74
CA GLY A 3 -28.03 7.92 -10.99
C GLY A 3 -27.18 8.74 -10.01
N ILE A 4 -27.76 9.28 -8.94
CA ILE A 4 -27.03 10.06 -7.91
C ILE A 4 -26.13 9.14 -7.06
N THR A 5 -26.59 7.93 -6.75
CA THR A 5 -25.87 6.92 -5.96
C THR A 5 -25.65 5.65 -6.76
N GLY A 6 -24.52 4.96 -6.53
CA GLY A 6 -24.17 3.70 -7.21
C GLY A 6 -24.68 2.42 -6.53
N LEU A 7 -25.20 2.51 -5.32
CA LEU A 7 -25.69 1.36 -4.54
C LEU A 7 -27.22 1.33 -4.47
N ASP A 8 -27.77 0.12 -4.38
CA ASP A 8 -29.19 -0.11 -4.09
C ASP A 8 -29.46 0.06 -2.57
N PRO A 9 -30.13 1.15 -2.13
CA PRO A 9 -30.38 1.37 -0.72
C PRO A 9 -31.34 0.33 -0.11
N LEU A 10 -32.21 -0.29 -0.89
CA LEU A 10 -33.18 -1.27 -0.39
C LEU A 10 -32.49 -2.61 -0.10
N LYS A 11 -31.54 -3.03 -0.95
CA LYS A 11 -30.76 -4.25 -0.73
C LYS A 11 -29.97 -4.22 0.59
N TYR A 12 -29.48 -3.04 0.98
CA TYR A 12 -28.58 -2.87 2.13
C TYR A 12 -29.24 -2.19 3.35
N ASP A 13 -30.56 -2.05 3.37
CA ASP A 13 -31.33 -1.38 4.45
C ASP A 13 -30.81 0.03 4.78
N LEU A 14 -30.50 0.82 3.75
CA LEU A 14 -30.04 2.20 3.91
C LEU A 14 -31.25 3.13 4.06
N LEU A 15 -31.37 3.78 5.22
CA LEU A 15 -32.55 4.58 5.57
C LEU A 15 -32.52 5.97 4.92
N PHE A 16 -33.61 6.33 4.22
CA PHE A 16 -33.76 7.64 3.60
C PHE A 16 -33.90 8.77 4.64
N GLU A 17 -34.58 8.53 5.75
CA GLU A 17 -34.83 9.50 6.81
C GLU A 17 -33.54 9.95 7.52
N ARG A 18 -32.47 9.16 7.40
CA ARG A 18 -31.14 9.53 7.87
C ARG A 18 -30.46 10.54 6.96
N PHE A 19 -30.82 10.56 5.67
CA PHE A 19 -30.38 11.55 4.69
C PHE A 19 -31.29 12.79 4.73
N LEU A 20 -32.59 12.63 4.50
CA LEU A 20 -33.58 13.70 4.53
C LEU A 20 -34.67 13.37 5.55
N ASN A 21 -34.67 14.07 6.68
CA ASN A 21 -35.62 13.83 7.76
C ASN A 21 -36.91 14.65 7.54
N PRO A 22 -38.08 14.02 7.33
CA PRO A 22 -39.33 14.73 7.04
C PRO A 22 -39.81 15.60 8.21
N GLU A 23 -39.37 15.31 9.44
CA GLU A 23 -39.71 16.07 10.63
C GLU A 23 -38.77 17.26 10.88
N ARG A 24 -37.80 17.48 9.99
CA ARG A 24 -36.81 18.56 10.09
C ARG A 24 -36.68 19.31 8.77
N VAL A 25 -37.01 20.60 8.80
CA VAL A 25 -36.80 21.51 7.66
C VAL A 25 -35.33 21.96 7.65
N THR A 26 -34.46 21.11 7.10
CA THR A 26 -33.06 21.45 6.79
C THR A 26 -32.75 20.99 5.37
N MET A 27 -32.00 21.79 4.62
CA MET A 27 -31.53 21.38 3.31
C MET A 27 -30.65 20.12 3.41
N PRO A 28 -30.79 19.13 2.51
CA PRO A 28 -29.87 18.00 2.47
C PRO A 28 -28.49 18.46 1.98
N ASP A 29 -27.44 17.94 2.62
CA ASP A 29 -26.05 18.09 2.15
C ASP A 29 -25.73 16.87 1.28
N ILE A 30 -25.38 17.10 0.01
CA ILE A 30 -25.02 16.04 -0.93
C ILE A 30 -23.55 16.20 -1.30
N ASP A 31 -22.75 15.28 -0.77
CA ASP A 31 -21.33 15.18 -1.04
C ASP A 31 -21.12 14.22 -2.21
N MET A 32 -20.41 14.66 -3.25
CA MET A 32 -20.11 13.85 -4.43
C MET A 32 -18.61 13.72 -4.63
N ASP A 33 -18.15 12.47 -4.66
CA ASP A 33 -16.76 12.13 -4.96
C ASP A 33 -16.53 12.04 -6.48
N PHE A 34 -15.57 12.80 -6.98
CA PHE A 34 -15.12 12.78 -8.37
C PHE A 34 -13.65 12.40 -8.47
N CYS A 35 -13.25 11.88 -9.64
CA CYS A 35 -11.84 11.82 -10.03
C CYS A 35 -11.22 13.23 -9.91
N TYR A 36 -10.13 13.34 -9.12
CA TYR A 36 -9.58 14.65 -8.76
C TYR A 36 -9.14 15.47 -9.99
N GLU A 37 -8.71 14.81 -11.06
CA GLU A 37 -8.27 15.46 -12.31
C GLU A 37 -9.44 16.05 -13.09
N ASN A 38 -10.62 15.44 -13.00
CA ASN A 38 -11.81 15.89 -13.71
C ASN A 38 -12.74 16.74 -12.85
N ARG A 39 -12.44 16.92 -11.55
CA ARG A 39 -13.22 17.78 -10.64
C ARG A 39 -13.39 19.20 -11.19
N GLY A 40 -12.32 19.81 -11.72
CA GLY A 40 -12.38 21.15 -12.32
C GLY A 40 -13.40 21.23 -13.46
N ARG A 41 -13.46 20.21 -14.32
CA ARG A 41 -14.43 20.16 -15.44
C ARG A 41 -15.88 20.09 -14.97
N VAL A 42 -16.13 19.46 -13.83
CA VAL A 42 -17.48 19.41 -13.22
C VAL A 42 -17.87 20.80 -12.71
N ILE A 43 -16.96 21.48 -12.02
CA ILE A 43 -17.16 22.87 -11.58
C ILE A 43 -17.43 23.77 -12.80
N ASP A 44 -16.59 23.70 -13.84
CA ASP A 44 -16.76 24.46 -15.08
C ASP A 44 -18.11 24.20 -15.77
N TYR A 45 -18.60 22.96 -15.70
CA TYR A 45 -19.93 22.63 -16.22
C TYR A 45 -21.04 23.28 -15.39
N VAL A 46 -20.96 23.21 -14.06
CA VAL A 46 -21.94 23.83 -13.15
C VAL A 46 -21.94 25.35 -13.33
N THR A 47 -20.77 25.97 -13.36
CA THR A 47 -20.60 27.41 -13.61
C THR A 47 -21.20 27.83 -14.95
N ARG A 48 -20.93 27.10 -16.04
CA ARG A 48 -21.53 27.40 -17.36
C ARG A 48 -23.04 27.17 -17.40
N LYS A 49 -23.54 26.19 -16.64
CA LYS A 49 -24.96 25.82 -16.64
C LYS A 49 -25.82 26.83 -15.87
N TYR A 50 -25.35 27.28 -14.71
CA TYR A 50 -26.13 28.13 -13.81
C TYR A 50 -25.75 29.62 -13.87
N GLY A 51 -24.57 29.96 -14.40
CA GLY A 51 -24.07 31.33 -14.49
C GLY A 51 -22.84 31.54 -13.61
N VAL A 52 -21.90 32.36 -14.09
CA VAL A 52 -20.62 32.65 -13.40
C VAL A 52 -20.82 33.40 -12.09
N ASP A 53 -21.85 34.24 -12.04
CA ASP A 53 -22.30 35.02 -10.88
C ASP A 53 -23.19 34.23 -9.91
N HIS A 54 -23.70 33.06 -10.31
CA HIS A 54 -24.58 32.20 -9.51
C HIS A 54 -23.85 31.00 -8.87
N VAL A 55 -22.58 30.82 -9.21
CA VAL A 55 -21.75 29.71 -8.73
C VAL A 55 -20.48 30.27 -8.10
N SER A 56 -20.26 29.94 -6.83
CA SER A 56 -19.08 30.42 -6.09
C SER A 56 -18.47 29.27 -5.30
N GLN A 57 -17.14 29.25 -5.22
CA GLN A 57 -16.46 28.42 -4.23
C GLN A 57 -16.68 28.98 -2.82
N ILE A 58 -16.54 28.13 -1.81
CA ILE A 58 -16.60 28.56 -0.40
C ILE A 58 -15.19 28.91 0.08
N ILE A 59 -15.03 29.99 0.84
CA ILE A 59 -13.75 30.30 1.49
C ILE A 59 -13.49 29.41 2.71
N THR A 60 -12.21 29.18 2.96
CA THR A 60 -11.70 28.59 4.18
C THR A 60 -10.62 29.47 4.75
N PHE A 61 -10.56 29.52 6.07
CA PHE A 61 -9.54 30.25 6.79
C PHE A 61 -8.54 29.27 7.38
N GLY A 62 -7.30 29.33 6.88
CA GLY A 62 -6.19 28.58 7.48
C GLY A 62 -5.84 29.23 8.81
N THR A 63 -6.09 28.55 9.92
CA THR A 63 -5.75 29.04 11.27
C THR A 63 -4.35 28.58 11.70
N LEU A 64 -3.76 29.33 12.63
CA LEU A 64 -2.46 29.00 13.22
C LEU A 64 -2.60 27.85 14.22
N ALA A 65 -2.46 26.62 13.74
CA ALA A 65 -2.38 25.43 14.59
C ALA A 65 -1.06 25.39 15.40
N ALA A 66 -1.04 24.68 16.53
CA ALA A 66 0.06 24.61 17.49
C ALA A 66 1.47 24.43 16.85
N LYS A 67 1.59 23.54 15.87
CA LYS A 67 2.88 23.32 15.18
C LYS A 67 3.22 24.39 14.15
N ALA A 68 2.21 24.93 13.48
CA ALA A 68 2.39 25.97 12.47
C ALA A 68 2.80 27.30 13.13
N VAL A 69 2.15 27.65 14.25
CA VAL A 69 2.45 28.88 14.98
C VAL A 69 3.89 28.90 15.51
N LEU A 70 4.39 27.77 16.05
CA LEU A 70 5.79 27.67 16.48
C LEU A 70 6.78 27.85 15.32
N ARG A 71 6.45 27.37 14.12
CA ARG A 71 7.32 27.57 12.94
C ARG A 71 7.37 29.02 12.49
N ASP A 72 6.21 29.66 12.43
CA ASP A 72 6.10 31.04 11.99
C ASP A 72 6.75 32.00 13.01
N VAL A 73 6.44 31.84 14.29
CA VAL A 73 7.07 32.63 15.37
C VAL A 73 8.58 32.36 15.42
N GLY A 74 9.00 31.10 15.29
CA GLY A 74 10.42 30.74 15.28
C GLY A 74 11.20 31.44 14.16
N ARG A 75 10.59 31.56 12.97
CA ARG A 75 11.16 32.32 11.85
C ARG A 75 11.26 33.81 12.14
N VAL A 76 10.25 34.40 12.79
CA VAL A 76 10.26 35.82 13.16
C VAL A 76 11.29 36.12 14.26
N LEU A 77 11.48 35.19 15.18
CA LEU A 77 12.50 35.28 16.23
C LEU A 77 13.91 34.92 15.75
N ASP A 78 14.08 34.65 14.45
CA ASP A 78 15.35 34.24 13.82
C ASP A 78 16.00 33.00 14.49
N ILE A 79 15.15 32.07 14.95
CA ILE A 79 15.60 30.79 15.49
C ILE A 79 15.95 29.88 14.31
N PRO A 80 17.12 29.20 14.31
CA PRO A 80 17.50 28.29 13.25
C PRO A 80 16.43 27.24 12.96
N LEU A 81 16.13 27.01 11.67
CA LEU A 81 15.04 26.11 11.25
C LEU A 81 15.20 24.68 11.79
N SER A 82 16.43 24.20 11.95
CA SER A 82 16.74 22.91 12.55
C SER A 82 16.28 22.81 14.01
N GLU A 83 16.45 23.88 14.79
CA GLU A 83 16.06 23.96 16.19
C GLU A 83 14.53 24.08 16.33
N VAL A 84 13.90 24.93 15.53
CA VAL A 84 12.43 25.02 15.47
C VAL A 84 11.81 23.67 15.12
N ASN A 85 12.36 22.96 14.13
CA ASN A 85 11.89 21.63 13.75
C ASN A 85 12.10 20.59 14.86
N ARG A 86 13.15 20.71 15.68
CA ARG A 86 13.36 19.87 16.87
C ARG A 86 12.24 20.09 17.89
N ILE A 87 11.93 21.35 18.22
CA ILE A 87 10.91 21.72 19.21
C ILE A 87 9.51 21.28 18.73
N VAL A 88 9.18 21.52 17.47
CA VAL A 88 7.87 21.17 16.87
C VAL A 88 7.61 19.66 16.87
N LYS A 89 8.67 18.83 16.84
CA LYS A 89 8.54 17.37 16.96
C LYS A 89 8.12 16.91 18.36
N LEU A 90 8.37 17.71 19.40
CA LEU A 90 7.99 17.39 20.79
C LEU A 90 6.49 17.62 21.06
N VAL A 91 5.81 18.40 20.21
CA VAL A 91 4.37 18.62 20.28
C VAL A 91 3.66 17.37 19.72
N PRO A 92 2.74 16.71 20.47
CA PRO A 92 2.08 15.51 20.00
C PRO A 92 1.17 15.77 18.78
N ASN A 93 0.98 14.74 17.95
CA ASN A 93 0.08 14.79 16.80
C ASN A 93 -1.30 14.26 17.19
N GLU A 94 -2.15 15.11 17.74
CA GLU A 94 -3.56 14.81 18.02
C GLU A 94 -4.45 15.84 17.35
N LEU A 95 -5.67 15.44 16.97
CA LEU A 95 -6.66 16.37 16.41
C LEU A 95 -7.03 17.43 17.47
N GLY A 96 -7.08 18.70 17.06
CA GLY A 96 -7.37 19.80 17.97
C GLY A 96 -6.28 20.06 19.02
N MET A 97 -5.03 19.68 18.76
CA MET A 97 -3.91 19.99 19.65
C MET A 97 -3.67 21.49 19.77
N THR A 98 -3.63 21.96 21.02
CA THR A 98 -3.24 23.34 21.41
C THR A 98 -1.89 23.31 22.13
N LEU A 99 -1.16 24.42 22.15
CA LEU A 99 0.11 24.53 22.90
C LEU A 99 -0.06 24.23 24.40
N ASP A 100 -1.15 24.66 25.02
CA ASP A 100 -1.42 24.36 26.44
C ASP A 100 -1.66 22.87 26.69
N LYS A 101 -2.42 22.21 25.81
CA LYS A 101 -2.60 20.75 25.85
C LYS A 101 -1.26 20.03 25.62
N ALA A 102 -0.44 20.51 24.69
CA ALA A 102 0.87 19.93 24.42
C ALA A 102 1.81 20.01 25.64
N LEU A 103 1.83 21.13 26.37
CA LEU A 103 2.61 21.29 27.61
C LEU A 103 2.15 20.35 28.74
N LYS A 104 0.87 19.98 28.78
CA LYS A 104 0.34 19.01 29.76
C LYS A 104 0.65 17.57 29.39
N MET A 105 0.67 17.25 28.09
CA MET A 105 0.84 15.88 27.60
C MET A 105 2.30 15.47 27.41
N SER A 106 3.15 16.39 26.93
CA SER A 106 4.54 16.11 26.59
C SER A 106 5.47 16.66 27.68
N LYS A 107 6.06 15.76 28.47
CA LYS A 107 7.00 16.12 29.53
C LYS A 107 8.23 16.83 28.97
N GLU A 108 8.78 16.32 27.87
CA GLU A 108 9.96 16.87 27.19
C GLU A 108 9.70 18.29 26.65
N PHE A 109 8.52 18.53 26.08
CA PHE A 109 8.15 19.85 25.59
C PHE A 109 8.02 20.87 26.73
N ARG A 110 7.48 20.44 27.88
CA ARG A 110 7.39 21.27 29.08
C ARG A 110 8.77 21.56 29.68
N GLU A 111 9.66 20.58 29.73
CA GLU A 111 11.02 20.78 30.24
C GLU A 111 11.78 21.82 29.40
N GLU A 112 11.70 21.75 28.07
CA GLU A 112 12.28 22.76 27.18
C GLU A 112 11.65 24.14 27.40
N TYR A 113 10.33 24.21 27.58
CA TYR A 113 9.64 25.46 27.90
C TYR A 113 10.07 26.08 29.24
N GLU A 114 10.35 25.26 30.26
CA GLU A 114 10.74 25.73 31.59
C GLU A 114 12.23 26.13 31.68
N HIS A 115 13.12 25.45 30.95
CA HIS A 115 14.57 25.60 31.11
C HIS A 115 15.25 26.39 29.99
N ASN A 116 14.64 26.49 28.81
CA ASN A 116 15.21 27.21 27.67
C ASN A 116 14.45 28.52 27.44
N ALA A 117 15.10 29.65 27.75
CA ALA A 117 14.50 30.98 27.63
C ALA A 117 14.02 31.31 26.20
N THR A 118 14.73 30.83 25.17
CA THR A 118 14.34 31.01 23.76
C THR A 118 13.06 30.23 23.45
N VAL A 119 12.96 28.99 23.93
CA VAL A 119 11.75 28.16 23.76
C VAL A 119 10.58 28.73 24.55
N HIS A 120 10.82 29.21 25.78
CA HIS A 120 9.81 29.86 26.60
C HIS A 120 9.14 31.01 25.84
N ARG A 121 9.96 31.92 25.32
CA ARG A 121 9.49 33.08 24.54
C ARG A 121 8.79 32.67 23.25
N LEU A 122 9.31 31.66 22.55
CA LEU A 122 8.70 31.11 21.35
C LEU A 122 7.28 30.58 21.62
N VAL A 123 7.12 29.81 22.70
CA VAL A 123 5.84 29.20 23.07
C VAL A 123 4.84 30.24 23.56
N ASP A 124 5.25 31.23 24.36
CA ASP A 124 4.34 32.28 24.86
C ASP A 124 3.76 33.15 23.75
N PHE A 125 4.60 33.57 22.80
CA PHE A 125 4.11 34.23 21.59
C PHE A 125 3.26 33.28 20.76
N GLY A 126 3.64 32.01 20.67
CA GLY A 126 2.85 30.96 20.04
C GLY A 126 1.43 30.88 20.62
N LYS A 127 1.28 30.88 21.94
CA LYS A 127 -0.04 30.81 22.62
C LYS A 127 -0.92 32.01 22.32
N SER A 128 -0.31 33.19 22.19
CA SER A 128 -1.02 34.43 21.91
C SER A 128 -1.50 34.51 20.46
N LEU A 129 -0.88 33.75 19.54
CA LEU A 129 -1.20 33.73 18.12
C LEU A 129 -1.93 32.46 17.68
N GLU A 130 -1.97 31.43 18.52
CA GLU A 130 -2.67 30.18 18.25
C GLU A 130 -4.16 30.43 17.99
N GLY A 131 -4.69 29.82 16.94
CA GLY A 131 -6.09 29.96 16.54
C GLY A 131 -6.42 31.20 15.71
N LEU A 132 -5.49 32.18 15.59
CA LEU A 132 -5.69 33.31 14.69
C LEU A 132 -5.70 32.87 13.21
N VAL A 133 -6.44 33.61 12.39
CA VAL A 133 -6.50 33.40 10.94
C VAL A 133 -5.18 33.86 10.30
N ARG A 134 -4.54 32.98 9.52
CA ARG A 134 -3.27 33.23 8.83
C ARG A 134 -3.48 33.72 7.40
N HIS A 135 -4.39 33.09 6.68
CA HIS A 135 -4.69 33.40 5.28
C HIS A 135 -6.06 32.85 4.90
N SER A 136 -6.65 33.43 3.85
CA SER A 136 -7.78 32.86 3.14
C SER A 136 -7.30 31.85 2.08
N SER A 137 -8.07 30.78 1.92
CA SER A 137 -7.90 29.77 0.89
C SER A 137 -9.28 29.33 0.39
N THR A 138 -9.34 28.68 -0.77
CA THR A 138 -10.58 28.10 -1.27
C THR A 138 -10.85 26.75 -0.58
N HIS A 139 -12.10 26.47 -0.23
CA HIS A 139 -12.54 25.18 0.32
C HIS A 139 -12.22 24.08 -0.70
N ALA A 140 -11.66 22.97 -0.22
CA ALA A 140 -11.22 21.89 -1.10
C ALA A 140 -12.35 21.18 -1.86
N ALA A 141 -13.61 21.37 -1.44
CA ALA A 141 -14.77 20.73 -2.05
C ALA A 141 -15.99 21.63 -2.27
N GLY A 142 -16.09 22.75 -1.55
CA GLY A 142 -17.39 23.38 -1.29
C GLY A 142 -17.75 24.39 -2.36
N VAL A 143 -18.88 24.15 -3.02
CA VAL A 143 -19.44 25.01 -4.06
C VAL A 143 -20.84 25.44 -3.65
N VAL A 144 -21.10 26.74 -3.76
CA VAL A 144 -22.42 27.33 -3.60
C VAL A 144 -23.05 27.49 -4.96
N ILE A 145 -24.33 27.11 -5.06
CA ILE A 145 -25.16 27.36 -6.23
C ILE A 145 -26.39 28.14 -5.76
N SER A 146 -26.57 29.35 -6.27
CA SER A 146 -27.69 30.21 -5.90
C SER A 146 -28.64 30.45 -7.08
N ALA A 147 -29.89 30.81 -6.76
CA ALA A 147 -30.92 31.11 -7.77
C ALA A 147 -30.84 32.55 -8.29
N VAL A 148 -30.21 33.44 -7.54
CA VAL A 148 -29.83 34.82 -7.92
C VAL A 148 -28.32 34.97 -7.73
N PRO A 149 -27.66 36.06 -8.18
CA PRO A 149 -26.23 36.24 -7.98
C PRO A 149 -25.78 36.04 -6.53
N VAL A 150 -24.63 35.38 -6.33
CA VAL A 150 -24.14 35.00 -5.00
C VAL A 150 -23.89 36.23 -4.12
N ASP A 151 -23.49 37.35 -4.74
CA ASP A 151 -23.21 38.63 -4.09
C ASP A 151 -24.45 39.34 -3.54
N ASP A 152 -25.66 38.93 -3.93
CA ASP A 152 -26.90 39.38 -3.27
C ASP A 152 -27.07 38.79 -1.86
N TYR A 153 -26.41 37.66 -1.56
CA TYR A 153 -26.51 36.97 -0.27
C TYR A 153 -25.25 37.12 0.58
N VAL A 154 -24.07 36.98 -0.02
CA VAL A 154 -22.80 36.95 0.70
C VAL A 154 -21.74 37.78 -0.02
N PRO A 155 -20.88 38.51 0.71
CA PRO A 155 -19.75 39.18 0.07
C PRO A 155 -18.85 38.14 -0.62
N VAL A 156 -18.36 38.48 -1.81
CA VAL A 156 -17.51 37.62 -2.64
C VAL A 156 -16.15 38.26 -2.89
N GLN A 157 -15.19 37.44 -3.32
CA GLN A 157 -13.88 37.87 -3.79
C GLN A 157 -13.42 36.93 -4.90
N HIS A 158 -12.46 37.38 -5.72
CA HIS A 158 -11.78 36.49 -6.65
C HIS A 158 -10.64 35.75 -5.94
N SER A 159 -10.57 34.44 -6.15
CA SER A 159 -9.42 33.64 -5.76
C SER A 159 -8.19 34.04 -6.59
N LYS A 160 -7.01 33.57 -6.19
CA LYS A 160 -5.77 33.78 -6.98
C LYS A 160 -5.86 33.17 -8.38
N GLU A 161 -6.71 32.17 -8.57
CA GLU A 161 -6.93 31.46 -9.82
C GLU A 161 -8.03 32.13 -10.67
N GLY A 162 -8.68 33.17 -10.14
CA GLY A 162 -9.71 33.96 -10.82
C GLY A 162 -11.15 33.55 -10.49
N ASP A 163 -11.35 32.44 -9.78
CA ASP A 163 -12.68 31.94 -9.43
C ASP A 163 -13.41 32.81 -8.41
N LEU A 164 -14.73 32.92 -8.56
CA LEU A 164 -15.59 33.57 -7.57
C LEU A 164 -15.61 32.74 -6.28
N THR A 165 -15.32 33.37 -5.15
CA THR A 165 -15.26 32.73 -3.83
C THR A 165 -16.03 33.56 -2.81
N THR A 166 -16.81 32.93 -1.91
CA THR A 166 -17.49 33.62 -0.82
C THR A 166 -16.49 34.24 0.15
N GLN A 167 -16.87 35.20 0.99
CA GLN A 167 -16.04 35.66 2.12
C GLN A 167 -16.50 35.08 3.47
N TYR A 168 -17.63 34.39 3.48
CA TYR A 168 -18.11 33.63 4.64
C TYR A 168 -17.74 32.16 4.52
N GLU A 169 -17.23 31.58 5.61
CA GLU A 169 -16.92 30.16 5.68
C GLU A 169 -18.18 29.28 5.65
N LYS A 170 -17.95 27.96 5.52
CA LYS A 170 -18.96 26.91 5.37
C LYS A 170 -20.18 27.07 6.29
N ASP A 171 -19.95 27.24 7.59
CA ASP A 171 -21.05 27.24 8.57
C ASP A 171 -21.97 28.45 8.39
N LEU A 172 -21.42 29.64 8.13
CA LEU A 172 -22.20 30.84 7.88
C LEU A 172 -22.96 30.77 6.55
N VAL A 173 -22.37 30.18 5.51
CA VAL A 173 -23.06 29.95 4.23
C VAL A 173 -24.24 28.99 4.41
N GLU A 174 -24.08 27.92 5.19
CA GLU A 174 -25.17 26.99 5.52
C GLU A 174 -26.27 27.66 6.36
N GLU A 175 -25.91 28.49 7.35
CA GLU A 175 -26.86 29.23 8.18
C GLU A 175 -27.71 30.23 7.38
N LEU A 176 -27.15 30.79 6.30
CA LEU A 176 -27.88 31.65 5.36
C LEU A 176 -28.82 30.88 4.44
N GLY A 177 -28.82 29.54 4.49
CA GLY A 177 -29.71 28.69 3.71
C GLY A 177 -29.33 28.58 2.23
N LEU A 178 -28.07 28.90 1.89
CA LEU A 178 -27.55 28.71 0.54
C LEU A 178 -27.33 27.23 0.24
N LEU A 179 -27.63 26.81 -0.99
CA LEU A 179 -27.36 25.44 -1.43
C LEU A 179 -25.85 25.25 -1.54
N LYS A 180 -25.33 24.42 -0.64
CA LYS A 180 -23.97 23.90 -0.68
C LYS A 180 -23.96 22.53 -1.35
N MET A 181 -22.99 22.33 -2.24
CA MET A 181 -22.61 21.03 -2.77
C MET A 181 -21.11 20.82 -2.55
N ASP A 182 -20.72 19.67 -2.00
CA ASP A 182 -19.31 19.32 -1.89
C ASP A 182 -18.92 18.44 -3.09
N PHE A 183 -18.06 18.97 -3.96
CA PHE A 183 -17.40 18.23 -5.04
C PHE A 183 -16.01 17.82 -4.56
N LEU A 184 -15.89 16.61 -4.03
CA LEU A 184 -14.65 16.08 -3.50
C LEU A 184 -13.80 15.49 -4.63
N GLY A 185 -12.48 15.69 -4.55
CA GLY A 185 -11.52 15.01 -5.43
C GLY A 185 -10.98 13.77 -4.76
N LEU A 186 -11.47 12.59 -5.12
CA LEU A 186 -11.00 11.32 -4.58
C LEU A 186 -9.94 10.71 -5.49
N ARG A 187 -8.71 10.58 -4.99
CA ARG A 187 -7.57 10.00 -5.76
C ARG A 187 -7.86 8.58 -6.24
N THR A 188 -8.52 7.78 -5.41
CA THR A 188 -8.87 6.39 -5.74
C THR A 188 -9.74 6.28 -6.98
N LEU A 189 -10.64 7.25 -7.23
CA LEU A 189 -11.44 7.24 -8.46
C LEU A 189 -10.59 7.52 -9.70
N THR A 190 -9.53 8.31 -9.57
CA THR A 190 -8.53 8.46 -10.65
C THR A 190 -7.77 7.15 -10.88
N VAL A 191 -7.30 6.49 -9.81
CA VAL A 191 -6.62 5.18 -9.90
C VAL A 191 -7.49 4.16 -10.62
N ILE A 192 -8.76 4.05 -10.22
CA ILE A 192 -9.74 3.16 -10.87
C ILE A 192 -9.90 3.53 -12.34
N GLY A 193 -10.11 4.81 -12.65
CA GLY A 193 -10.30 5.29 -14.02
C GLY A 193 -9.08 5.03 -14.91
N ASP A 194 -7.87 5.22 -14.40
CA ASP A 194 -6.64 4.97 -15.14
C ASP A 194 -6.35 3.49 -15.32
N ALA A 195 -6.63 2.66 -14.31
CA ALA A 195 -6.56 1.21 -14.44
C ALA A 195 -7.51 0.70 -15.54
N VAL A 196 -8.76 1.17 -15.56
CA VAL A 196 -9.74 0.81 -16.62
C VAL A 196 -9.27 1.25 -18.01
N LYS A 197 -8.67 2.46 -18.14
CA LYS A 197 -8.08 2.91 -19.41
C LYS A 197 -6.93 2.01 -19.87
N MET A 198 -6.04 1.61 -18.95
CA MET A 198 -4.95 0.67 -19.25
C MET A 198 -5.50 -0.69 -19.67
N ILE A 199 -6.49 -1.23 -18.93
CA ILE A 199 -7.14 -2.52 -19.26
C ILE A 199 -7.73 -2.48 -20.67
N LYS A 200 -8.42 -1.40 -21.03
CA LYS A 200 -8.98 -1.22 -22.37
C LYS A 200 -7.89 -1.16 -23.45
N LYS A 201 -6.79 -0.49 -23.18
CA LYS A 201 -5.66 -0.35 -24.11
C LYS A 201 -4.93 -1.68 -24.31
N ASP A 202 -4.65 -2.39 -23.22
CA ASP A 202 -3.73 -3.52 -23.21
C ASP A 202 -4.44 -4.86 -23.51
N HIS A 203 -5.70 -5.00 -23.06
CA HIS A 203 -6.51 -6.21 -23.26
C HIS A 203 -7.67 -6.03 -24.25
N GLY A 204 -7.98 -4.80 -24.67
CA GLY A 204 -9.16 -4.52 -25.50
C GLY A 204 -10.49 -4.64 -24.76
N ILE A 205 -10.47 -4.74 -23.43
CA ILE A 205 -11.67 -4.96 -22.59
C ILE A 205 -12.22 -3.61 -22.13
N ASP A 206 -13.44 -3.29 -22.53
CA ASP A 206 -14.17 -2.12 -22.02
C ASP A 206 -14.88 -2.48 -20.70
N LEU A 207 -14.12 -2.48 -19.60
CA LEU A 207 -14.61 -2.88 -18.29
C LEU A 207 -15.52 -1.79 -17.69
N ASP A 208 -16.80 -2.11 -17.51
CA ASP A 208 -17.69 -1.29 -16.68
C ASP A 208 -17.45 -1.60 -15.19
N ILE A 209 -16.73 -0.71 -14.53
CA ILE A 209 -16.38 -0.86 -13.10
C ILE A 209 -17.62 -0.86 -12.18
N ASN A 210 -18.76 -0.31 -12.63
CA ASN A 210 -19.97 -0.29 -11.82
C ASN A 210 -20.78 -1.60 -11.94
N ALA A 211 -20.46 -2.45 -12.91
CA ALA A 211 -21.14 -3.71 -13.19
C ALA A 211 -20.35 -4.95 -12.73
N ILE A 212 -19.25 -4.78 -12.00
CA ILE A 212 -18.44 -5.89 -11.50
C ILE A 212 -19.22 -6.76 -10.49
N PRO A 213 -18.95 -8.07 -10.43
CA PRO A 213 -19.57 -8.97 -9.46
C PRO A 213 -19.22 -8.58 -8.02
N LEU A 214 -20.20 -8.75 -7.11
CA LEU A 214 -20.08 -8.45 -5.67
C LEU A 214 -19.84 -9.71 -4.81
N ASP A 215 -19.62 -10.84 -5.47
CA ASP A 215 -19.44 -12.18 -4.93
C ASP A 215 -18.26 -12.93 -5.60
N ASP A 216 -17.29 -12.17 -6.13
CA ASP A 216 -16.15 -12.70 -6.87
C ASP A 216 -15.16 -13.48 -5.98
N PRO A 217 -14.93 -14.78 -6.22
CA PRO A 217 -14.06 -15.60 -5.39
C PRO A 217 -12.59 -15.14 -5.35
N ALA A 218 -12.06 -14.65 -6.48
CA ALA A 218 -10.66 -14.20 -6.55
C ALA A 218 -10.43 -12.94 -5.71
N THR A 219 -11.39 -12.03 -5.71
CA THR A 219 -11.40 -10.83 -4.86
C THR A 219 -11.43 -11.22 -3.38
N CYS A 220 -12.31 -12.15 -2.99
CA CYS A 220 -12.38 -12.65 -1.62
C CYS A 220 -11.08 -13.34 -1.19
N GLN A 221 -10.48 -14.17 -2.06
CA GLN A 221 -9.20 -14.82 -1.79
C GLN A 221 -8.10 -13.79 -1.51
N LEU A 222 -7.96 -12.78 -2.37
CA LEU A 222 -6.98 -11.70 -2.21
C LEU A 222 -7.12 -10.99 -0.85
N LEU A 223 -8.36 -10.70 -0.44
CA LEU A 223 -8.65 -10.06 0.85
C LEU A 223 -8.33 -11.00 2.03
N THR A 224 -8.71 -12.27 1.93
CA THR A 224 -8.51 -13.28 2.98
C THR A 224 -7.03 -13.60 3.20
N GLU A 225 -6.22 -13.52 2.15
CA GLU A 225 -4.76 -13.65 2.21
C GLU A 225 -4.07 -12.40 2.79
N GLY A 226 -4.83 -11.31 3.01
CA GLY A 226 -4.31 -10.04 3.54
C GLY A 226 -3.51 -9.25 2.51
N ASP A 227 -3.72 -9.49 1.21
CA ASP A 227 -3.04 -8.76 0.15
C ASP A 227 -3.73 -7.42 -0.15
N THR A 228 -3.80 -6.55 0.85
CA THR A 228 -4.56 -5.29 0.80
C THR A 228 -3.72 -4.07 0.39
N ALA A 229 -2.48 -4.25 -0.06
CA ALA A 229 -1.66 -3.16 -0.59
C ALA A 229 -2.34 -2.48 -1.79
N GLY A 230 -2.53 -1.16 -1.76
CA GLY A 230 -3.23 -0.42 -2.81
C GLY A 230 -4.76 -0.49 -2.70
N VAL A 231 -5.32 -1.36 -1.85
CA VAL A 231 -6.77 -1.48 -1.66
C VAL A 231 -7.27 -0.33 -0.79
N PHE A 232 -8.25 0.40 -1.30
CA PHE A 232 -8.74 1.63 -0.66
C PHE A 232 -9.22 1.38 0.78
N GLN A 233 -8.81 2.26 1.69
CA GLN A 233 -9.02 2.19 3.15
C GLN A 233 -8.43 0.96 3.87
N MET A 234 -7.91 -0.04 3.15
CA MET A 234 -7.50 -1.34 3.72
C MET A 234 -5.98 -1.53 3.82
N GLU A 235 -5.16 -0.50 3.61
CA GLU A 235 -3.69 -0.66 3.54
C GLU A 235 -2.96 -0.76 4.88
N SER A 236 -3.58 -0.33 5.99
CA SER A 236 -2.87 -0.29 7.28
C SER A 236 -2.72 -1.70 7.86
N SER A 237 -1.58 -2.01 8.50
CA SER A 237 -1.34 -3.36 9.02
C SER A 237 -2.44 -3.88 9.95
N GLY A 238 -3.04 -3.00 10.77
CA GLY A 238 -4.10 -3.43 11.67
C GLY A 238 -5.43 -3.70 10.95
N ILE A 239 -5.78 -2.94 9.90
CA ILE A 239 -7.00 -3.24 9.14
C ILE A 239 -6.78 -4.44 8.22
N THR A 240 -5.58 -4.64 7.68
CA THR A 240 -5.20 -5.86 6.95
C THR A 240 -5.42 -7.10 7.82
N ASN A 241 -4.95 -7.08 9.06
CA ASN A 241 -5.18 -8.20 10.00
C ASN A 241 -6.66 -8.40 10.28
N LEU A 242 -7.42 -7.32 10.50
CA LEU A 242 -8.86 -7.40 10.70
C LEU A 242 -9.58 -8.02 9.49
N VAL A 243 -9.17 -7.68 8.27
CA VAL A 243 -9.72 -8.28 7.03
C VAL A 243 -9.42 -9.78 6.98
N LYS A 244 -8.19 -10.19 7.31
CA LYS A 244 -7.81 -11.62 7.37
C LYS A 244 -8.62 -12.38 8.39
N GLU A 245 -8.77 -11.83 9.60
CA GLU A 245 -9.54 -12.44 10.69
C GLU A 245 -11.03 -12.53 10.33
N LEU A 246 -11.59 -11.49 9.70
CA LEU A 246 -12.98 -11.52 9.27
C LEU A 246 -13.21 -12.56 8.15
N ALA A 247 -12.23 -12.71 7.24
CA ALA A 247 -12.29 -13.60 6.08
C ALA A 247 -13.55 -13.35 5.21
N PRO A 248 -13.66 -12.17 4.56
CA PRO A 248 -14.86 -11.78 3.83
C PRO A 248 -15.15 -12.74 2.67
N LYS A 249 -16.42 -13.13 2.52
CA LYS A 249 -16.90 -14.04 1.47
C LYS A 249 -17.67 -13.32 0.38
N HIS A 250 -18.24 -12.16 0.70
CA HIS A 250 -18.98 -11.31 -0.24
C HIS A 250 -18.75 -9.83 0.09
N PHE A 251 -19.18 -8.95 -0.82
CA PHE A 251 -19.13 -7.50 -0.62
C PHE A 251 -19.75 -7.03 0.70
N GLU A 252 -20.86 -7.64 1.12
CA GLU A 252 -21.58 -7.29 2.35
C GLU A 252 -20.68 -7.36 3.60
N ASP A 253 -19.71 -8.28 3.61
CA ASP A 253 -18.76 -8.47 4.71
C ASP A 253 -17.73 -7.32 4.79
N MET A 254 -17.58 -6.54 3.72
CA MET A 254 -16.66 -5.38 3.70
C MET A 254 -17.26 -4.13 4.35
N ILE A 255 -18.58 -3.99 4.32
CA ILE A 255 -19.30 -2.83 4.88
C ILE A 255 -18.95 -2.59 6.36
N PRO A 256 -18.92 -3.60 7.25
CA PRO A 256 -18.61 -3.39 8.67
C PRO A 256 -17.14 -3.08 8.95
N LEU A 257 -16.18 -3.45 8.10
CA LEU A 257 -14.75 -3.30 8.38
C LEU A 257 -14.35 -1.86 8.72
N VAL A 258 -14.87 -0.90 7.95
CA VAL A 258 -14.60 0.54 8.17
C VAL A 258 -15.22 1.04 9.48
N ALA A 259 -16.38 0.51 9.84
CA ALA A 259 -17.05 0.83 11.09
C ALA A 259 -16.36 0.19 12.31
N LEU A 260 -15.85 -1.05 12.15
CA LEU A 260 -15.17 -1.82 13.19
C LEU A 260 -13.74 -1.37 13.45
N TYR A 261 -13.00 -0.91 12.43
CA TYR A 261 -11.61 -0.50 12.59
C TYR A 261 -11.46 0.92 13.16
N ARG A 262 -12.00 1.13 14.36
CA ARG A 262 -11.95 2.42 15.08
C ARG A 262 -11.61 2.20 16.56
N PRO A 263 -10.96 3.18 17.23
CA PRO A 263 -10.48 3.01 18.60
C PRO A 263 -11.53 2.55 19.62
N GLY A 264 -12.79 2.98 19.48
CA GLY A 264 -13.90 2.57 20.35
C GLY A 264 -14.25 1.09 20.18
N PRO A 265 -14.73 0.68 18.99
CA PRO A 265 -14.96 -0.71 18.62
C PRO A 265 -13.82 -1.68 19.00
N LEU A 266 -12.58 -1.36 18.63
CA LEU A 266 -11.39 -2.19 18.92
C LEU A 266 -11.13 -2.37 20.43
N GLY A 267 -11.46 -1.37 21.25
CA GLY A 267 -11.25 -1.42 22.71
C GLY A 267 -12.38 -2.07 23.51
N SER A 268 -13.52 -2.39 22.86
CA SER A 268 -14.75 -2.83 23.54
C SER A 268 -15.00 -4.34 23.50
N GLY A 269 -14.16 -5.12 22.81
CA GLY A 269 -14.38 -6.55 22.54
C GLY A 269 -15.46 -6.82 21.47
N MET A 270 -16.04 -5.76 20.90
CA MET A 270 -17.10 -5.83 19.90
C MET A 270 -16.62 -6.47 18.59
N VAL A 271 -15.36 -6.22 18.21
CA VAL A 271 -14.76 -6.80 17.00
C VAL A 271 -14.65 -8.31 17.12
N ASP A 272 -14.13 -8.82 18.24
CA ASP A 272 -14.02 -10.26 18.51
C ASP A 272 -15.38 -10.95 18.50
N ASP A 273 -16.39 -10.30 19.09
CA ASP A 273 -17.76 -10.80 19.13
C ASP A 273 -18.39 -10.86 17.73
N PHE A 274 -18.11 -9.87 16.89
CA PHE A 274 -18.55 -9.84 15.50
C PHE A 274 -17.89 -10.96 14.69
N ILE A 275 -16.56 -11.12 14.78
CA ILE A 275 -15.80 -12.14 14.04
C ILE A 275 -16.28 -13.54 14.44
N LYS A 276 -16.35 -13.84 15.74
CA LYS A 276 -16.84 -15.15 16.23
C LYS A 276 -18.28 -15.41 15.83
N GLY A 277 -19.12 -14.37 15.78
CA GLY A 277 -20.48 -14.45 15.26
C GLY A 277 -20.49 -14.82 13.78
N SER A 278 -19.64 -14.17 12.98
CA SER A 278 -19.53 -14.40 11.53
C SER A 278 -19.05 -15.80 11.16
N HIS A 279 -18.15 -16.37 11.96
CA HIS A 279 -17.65 -17.73 11.76
C HIS A 279 -18.57 -18.81 12.37
N GLY A 280 -19.63 -18.41 13.08
CA GLY A 280 -20.55 -19.35 13.76
C GLY A 280 -19.97 -19.97 15.03
N GLU A 281 -18.85 -19.47 15.55
CA GLU A 281 -18.21 -19.93 16.78
C GLU A 281 -18.94 -19.45 18.04
N LYS A 282 -19.65 -18.31 17.92
CA LYS A 282 -20.46 -17.75 18.99
C LYS A 282 -21.94 -17.84 18.64
N LYS A 283 -22.74 -18.44 19.52
CA LYS A 283 -24.20 -18.43 19.40
C LYS A 283 -24.71 -17.00 19.61
N VAL A 284 -25.26 -16.41 18.55
CA VAL A 284 -25.90 -15.09 18.60
C VAL A 284 -27.15 -15.17 19.47
N THR A 285 -27.24 -14.32 20.48
CA THR A 285 -28.40 -14.21 21.36
C THR A 285 -28.96 -12.79 21.30
N TYR A 286 -30.27 -12.69 21.08
CA TYR A 286 -30.98 -11.41 21.06
C TYR A 286 -31.74 -11.23 22.37
N LEU A 287 -31.76 -10.00 22.90
CA LEU A 287 -32.54 -9.67 24.10
C LEU A 287 -34.05 -9.76 23.86
N HIS A 288 -34.48 -9.63 22.61
CA HIS A 288 -35.87 -9.68 22.19
C HIS A 288 -35.98 -10.16 20.73
N PRO A 289 -37.01 -10.94 20.34
CA PRO A 289 -37.20 -11.39 18.95
C PRO A 289 -37.25 -10.26 17.92
N LEU A 290 -37.79 -9.09 18.30
CA LEU A 290 -37.84 -7.90 17.41
C LEU A 290 -36.46 -7.34 17.03
N LEU A 291 -35.40 -7.69 17.74
CA LEU A 291 -34.04 -7.25 17.43
C LEU A 291 -33.38 -8.11 16.34
N GLU A 292 -33.83 -9.34 16.14
CA GLU A 292 -33.22 -10.28 15.21
C GLU A 292 -33.22 -9.75 13.77
N PRO A 293 -34.32 -9.24 13.19
CA PRO A 293 -34.31 -8.72 11.82
C PRO A 293 -33.37 -7.53 11.61
N ILE A 294 -33.07 -6.77 12.67
CA ILE A 294 -32.26 -5.54 12.63
C ILE A 294 -30.77 -5.84 12.81
N LEU A 295 -30.46 -6.82 13.66
CA LEU A 295 -29.09 -7.13 14.10
C LEU A 295 -28.55 -8.45 13.51
N LYS A 296 -29.33 -9.19 12.71
CA LYS A 296 -28.88 -10.44 12.08
C LYS A 296 -27.60 -10.26 11.23
N ASP A 297 -27.53 -9.17 10.46
CA ASP A 297 -26.39 -8.89 9.56
C ASP A 297 -25.14 -8.44 10.32
N THR A 298 -25.29 -8.16 11.62
CA THR A 298 -24.20 -7.78 12.51
C THR A 298 -24.07 -8.75 13.70
N TYR A 299 -24.64 -9.95 13.58
CA TYR A 299 -24.52 -11.02 14.57
C TYR A 299 -24.89 -10.59 16.00
N GLY A 300 -25.92 -9.75 16.13
CA GLY A 300 -26.43 -9.25 17.43
C GLY A 300 -25.72 -8.01 17.96
N VAL A 301 -24.72 -7.47 17.25
CA VAL A 301 -23.97 -6.28 17.64
C VAL A 301 -24.62 -5.01 17.08
N ILE A 302 -24.81 -3.97 17.90
CA ILE A 302 -25.27 -2.65 17.42
C ILE A 302 -24.06 -1.88 16.88
N LEU A 303 -23.92 -1.84 15.55
CA LEU A 303 -22.78 -1.20 14.86
C LEU A 303 -23.17 0.11 14.18
N TYR A 304 -24.37 0.17 13.61
CA TYR A 304 -24.80 1.28 12.75
C TYR A 304 -25.81 2.22 13.41
N GLN A 305 -25.77 3.48 12.99
CA GLN A 305 -26.75 4.50 13.36
C GLN A 305 -28.17 4.13 12.88
N GLU A 306 -28.26 3.53 11.69
CA GLU A 306 -29.50 3.05 11.09
C GLU A 306 -30.13 1.94 11.94
N GLN A 307 -29.32 1.05 12.54
CA GLN A 307 -29.82 0.03 13.46
C GLN A 307 -30.42 0.65 14.72
N VAL A 308 -29.78 1.69 15.30
CA VAL A 308 -30.34 2.44 16.43
C VAL A 308 -31.69 3.06 16.06
N MET A 309 -31.81 3.59 14.84
CA MET A 309 -33.07 4.15 14.36
C MET A 309 -34.16 3.08 14.20
N GLN A 310 -33.83 1.93 13.61
CA GLN A 310 -34.75 0.80 13.45
C GLN A 310 -35.19 0.23 14.81
N ILE A 311 -34.29 0.10 15.78
CA ILE A 311 -34.62 -0.38 17.14
C ILE A 311 -35.61 0.59 17.81
N ALA A 312 -35.34 1.90 17.72
CA ALA A 312 -36.23 2.92 18.28
C ALA A 312 -37.63 2.88 17.65
N SER A 313 -37.70 2.65 16.33
CA SER A 313 -38.96 2.57 15.61
C SER A 313 -39.73 1.28 15.91
N VAL A 314 -39.09 0.11 15.79
CA VAL A 314 -39.74 -1.20 15.94
C VAL A 314 -40.12 -1.48 17.40
N MET A 315 -39.23 -1.18 18.36
CA MET A 315 -39.51 -1.45 19.78
C MET A 315 -40.26 -0.30 20.44
N GLY A 316 -39.85 0.95 20.17
CA GLY A 316 -40.41 2.15 20.82
C GLY A 316 -41.58 2.81 20.09
N GLY A 317 -41.93 2.35 18.88
CA GLY A 317 -43.01 2.95 18.07
C GLY A 317 -42.68 4.36 17.56
N PHE A 318 -41.40 4.73 17.49
CA PHE A 318 -40.97 6.03 16.96
C PHE A 318 -41.18 6.07 15.44
N SER A 319 -41.51 7.23 14.90
CA SER A 319 -41.29 7.44 13.46
C SER A 319 -39.79 7.41 13.16
N LEU A 320 -39.40 7.10 11.92
CA LEU A 320 -37.98 7.13 11.53
C LEU A 320 -37.38 8.55 11.64
N GLY A 321 -38.20 9.60 11.49
CA GLY A 321 -37.79 10.99 11.73
C GLY A 321 -37.46 11.27 13.21
N GLN A 322 -38.33 10.82 14.12
CA GLN A 322 -38.09 10.90 15.57
C GLN A 322 -36.88 10.07 15.98
N ALA A 323 -36.67 8.92 15.34
CA ALA A 323 -35.53 8.05 15.58
C ALA A 323 -34.18 8.70 15.22
N ASP A 324 -34.09 9.47 14.11
CA ASP A 324 -32.87 10.27 13.82
C ASP A 324 -32.65 11.37 14.87
N LEU A 325 -33.71 12.01 15.37
CA LEU A 325 -33.60 12.99 16.45
C LEU A 325 -33.05 12.36 17.73
N LEU A 326 -33.52 11.15 18.08
CA LEU A 326 -33.00 10.38 19.21
C LEU A 326 -31.51 10.05 19.03
N ARG A 327 -31.13 9.54 17.87
CA ARG A 327 -29.72 9.24 17.53
C ARG A 327 -28.83 10.48 17.66
N ARG A 328 -29.29 11.66 17.20
CA ARG A 328 -28.56 12.94 17.38
C ARG A 328 -28.38 13.30 18.85
N ALA A 329 -29.43 13.13 19.66
CA ALA A 329 -29.39 13.40 21.09
C ALA A 329 -28.38 12.49 21.82
N MET A 330 -28.34 11.21 21.44
CA MET A 330 -27.36 10.24 21.96
C MET A 330 -25.93 10.64 21.59
N GLY A 331 -25.68 11.02 20.34
CA GLY A 331 -24.35 11.47 19.90
C GLY A 331 -23.84 12.73 20.61
N LYS A 332 -24.73 13.68 20.92
CA LYS A 332 -24.38 14.91 21.66
C LYS A 332 -24.37 14.75 23.19
N LYS A 333 -24.70 13.57 23.72
CA LYS A 333 -24.79 13.26 25.16
C LYS A 333 -25.57 14.31 25.98
N LYS A 334 -26.68 14.81 25.42
CA LYS A 334 -27.53 15.80 26.12
C LYS A 334 -28.42 15.10 27.14
N GLU A 335 -27.99 15.10 28.39
CA GLU A 335 -28.59 14.33 29.49
C GLU A 335 -30.09 14.60 29.66
N SER A 336 -30.52 15.86 29.65
CA SER A 336 -31.94 16.24 29.79
C SER A 336 -32.84 15.69 28.67
N ILE A 337 -32.32 15.63 27.44
CA ILE A 337 -33.06 15.10 26.27
C ILE A 337 -33.11 13.57 26.34
N LEU A 338 -32.03 12.92 26.75
CA LEU A 338 -31.96 11.46 26.84
C LEU A 338 -32.95 10.91 27.87
N VAL A 339 -33.10 11.56 29.03
CA VAL A 339 -34.08 11.17 30.05
C VAL A 339 -35.50 11.25 29.49
N ALA A 340 -35.85 12.34 28.80
CA ALA A 340 -37.17 12.50 28.20
C ALA A 340 -37.44 11.44 27.12
N GLN A 341 -36.46 11.17 26.26
CA GLN A 341 -36.62 10.17 25.19
C GLN A 341 -36.66 8.74 25.72
N ARG A 342 -35.98 8.45 26.84
CA ARG A 342 -36.07 7.15 27.52
C ARG A 342 -37.48 6.87 28.01
N ALA A 343 -38.15 7.87 28.59
CA ALA A 343 -39.54 7.74 29.01
C ALA A 343 -40.48 7.47 27.82
N ASN A 344 -40.28 8.18 26.70
CA ASN A 344 -41.03 7.94 25.47
C ASN A 344 -40.80 6.54 24.90
N PHE A 345 -39.55 6.06 24.90
CA PHE A 345 -39.19 4.71 24.47
C PHE A 345 -39.89 3.65 25.32
N LEU A 346 -39.85 3.76 26.65
CA LEU A 346 -40.54 2.83 27.54
C LEU A 346 -42.07 2.86 27.37
N ALA A 347 -42.66 4.04 27.15
CA ALA A 347 -44.08 4.15 26.88
C ALA A 347 -44.48 3.43 25.58
N GLY A 348 -43.63 3.52 24.56
CA GLY A 348 -43.79 2.81 23.29
C GLY A 348 -43.62 1.30 23.41
N THR A 349 -42.58 0.84 24.12
CA THR A 349 -42.31 -0.59 24.30
C THR A 349 -43.42 -1.29 25.09
N ARG A 350 -44.05 -0.60 26.05
CA ARG A 350 -45.22 -1.10 26.77
C ARG A 350 -46.43 -1.33 25.85
N LYS A 351 -46.62 -0.48 24.83
CA LYS A 351 -47.68 -0.69 23.82
C LYS A 351 -47.40 -1.89 22.93
N ASN A 352 -46.12 -2.24 22.77
CA ASN A 352 -45.66 -3.42 22.03
C ASN A 352 -45.50 -4.67 22.93
N GLU A 353 -46.04 -4.63 24.15
CA GLU A 353 -46.00 -5.73 25.13
C GLU A 353 -44.58 -6.21 25.50
N ILE A 354 -43.58 -5.32 25.41
CA ILE A 354 -42.19 -5.62 25.75
C ILE A 354 -41.94 -5.29 27.23
N PRO A 355 -41.38 -6.22 28.02
CA PRO A 355 -41.03 -5.98 29.42
C PRO A 355 -40.08 -4.79 29.62
N ASP A 356 -40.37 -3.97 30.64
CA ASP A 356 -39.59 -2.77 30.96
C ASP A 356 -38.10 -3.10 31.25
N ASP A 357 -37.80 -4.26 31.83
CA ASP A 357 -36.41 -4.67 32.14
C ASP A 357 -35.59 -4.90 30.86
N ILE A 358 -36.19 -5.53 29.85
CA ILE A 358 -35.60 -5.72 28.52
C ILE A 358 -35.47 -4.38 27.81
N ALA A 359 -36.52 -3.56 27.81
CA ALA A 359 -36.52 -2.26 27.16
C ALA A 359 -35.44 -1.32 27.73
N ASN A 360 -35.28 -1.29 29.06
CA ASN A 360 -34.23 -0.50 29.70
C ASN A 360 -32.83 -0.97 29.29
N LYS A 361 -32.57 -2.29 29.29
CA LYS A 361 -31.28 -2.85 28.84
C LYS A 361 -30.99 -2.49 27.38
N VAL A 362 -31.98 -2.60 26.49
CA VAL A 362 -31.81 -2.23 25.08
C VAL A 362 -31.51 -0.75 24.92
N PHE A 363 -32.21 0.12 25.66
CA PHE A 363 -31.94 1.56 25.60
C PHE A 363 -30.53 1.91 26.10
N ASP A 364 -30.06 1.26 27.17
CA ASP A 364 -28.70 1.46 27.68
C ASP A 364 -27.63 1.00 26.69
N LEU A 365 -27.86 -0.13 26.01
CA LEU A 365 -27.01 -0.57 24.91
C LEU A 365 -27.01 0.45 23.77
N MET A 366 -28.17 0.96 23.35
CA MET A 366 -28.24 2.00 22.31
C MET A 366 -27.44 3.25 22.70
N VAL A 367 -27.55 3.74 23.94
CA VAL A 367 -26.79 4.92 24.41
C VAL A 367 -25.29 4.64 24.43
N TYR A 368 -24.89 3.47 24.92
CA TYR A 368 -23.49 3.04 24.94
C TYR A 368 -22.89 3.00 23.53
N PHE A 369 -23.60 2.36 22.58
CA PHE A 369 -23.13 2.20 21.21
C PHE A 369 -23.31 3.43 20.33
N ALA A 370 -24.27 4.31 20.61
CA ALA A 370 -24.46 5.54 19.84
C ALA A 370 -23.25 6.50 19.91
N GLY A 371 -22.41 6.37 20.94
CA GLY A 371 -21.10 7.06 20.99
C GLY A 371 -20.10 6.58 19.93
N TYR A 372 -20.30 5.38 19.39
CA TYR A 372 -19.41 4.71 18.44
C TYR A 372 -20.09 4.35 17.11
N GLY A 373 -21.42 4.44 17.05
CA GLY A 373 -22.25 4.02 15.93
C GLY A 373 -21.87 4.74 14.64
N PHE A 374 -21.68 3.96 13.58
CA PHE A 374 -21.26 4.46 12.28
C PHE A 374 -22.44 4.61 11.32
N ASN A 375 -22.32 5.47 10.30
CA ASN A 375 -23.37 5.62 9.30
C ASN A 375 -23.20 4.52 8.23
N LYS A 376 -24.18 3.62 8.13
CA LYS A 376 -24.14 2.44 7.23
C LYS A 376 -24.06 2.87 5.77
N SER A 377 -24.80 3.92 5.39
CA SER A 377 -24.82 4.44 4.01
C SER A 377 -23.44 4.91 3.54
N HIS A 378 -22.73 5.69 4.36
CA HIS A 378 -21.35 6.09 4.07
C HIS A 378 -20.38 4.90 4.07
N SER A 379 -20.51 3.98 5.04
CA SER A 379 -19.71 2.75 5.10
C SER A 379 -19.85 1.91 3.84
N ALA A 380 -21.08 1.69 3.37
CA ALA A 380 -21.38 0.89 2.21
C ALA A 380 -20.81 1.52 0.92
N ALA A 381 -20.98 2.83 0.75
CA ALA A 381 -20.46 3.54 -0.42
C ALA A 381 -18.92 3.45 -0.52
N TYR A 382 -18.21 3.60 0.60
CA TYR A 382 -16.75 3.53 0.62
C TYR A 382 -16.23 2.08 0.54
N ALA A 383 -16.95 1.13 1.14
CA ALA A 383 -16.69 -0.30 0.95
C ALA A 383 -16.83 -0.73 -0.51
N TYR A 384 -17.74 -0.10 -1.27
CA TYR A 384 -17.92 -0.39 -2.69
C TYR A 384 -16.69 0.03 -3.51
N VAL A 385 -16.12 1.20 -3.23
CA VAL A 385 -14.86 1.63 -3.83
C VAL A 385 -13.70 0.70 -3.41
N ALA A 386 -13.66 0.27 -2.14
CA ALA A 386 -12.68 -0.71 -1.67
C ALA A 386 -12.80 -2.04 -2.45
N TRP A 387 -14.02 -2.54 -2.65
CA TRP A 387 -14.30 -3.74 -3.45
C TRP A 387 -13.84 -3.57 -4.90
N GLN A 388 -14.14 -2.44 -5.54
CA GLN A 388 -13.66 -2.13 -6.90
C GLN A 388 -12.14 -2.18 -6.99
N THR A 389 -11.43 -1.60 -6.02
CA THR A 389 -9.96 -1.66 -5.99
C THR A 389 -9.42 -3.07 -5.76
N ALA A 390 -10.05 -3.86 -4.89
CA ALA A 390 -9.67 -5.25 -4.63
C ALA A 390 -9.90 -6.13 -5.87
N TYR A 391 -11.02 -5.95 -6.56
CA TYR A 391 -11.36 -6.65 -7.79
C TYR A 391 -10.36 -6.34 -8.92
N LEU A 392 -10.06 -5.06 -9.15
CA LEU A 392 -9.05 -4.66 -10.14
C LEU A 392 -7.69 -5.26 -9.81
N LYS A 393 -7.29 -5.30 -8.54
CA LYS A 393 -6.03 -5.92 -8.12
C LYS A 393 -6.02 -7.44 -8.29
N ALA A 394 -7.15 -8.11 -8.07
CA ALA A 394 -7.27 -9.57 -8.21
C ALA A 394 -7.15 -10.01 -9.67
N HIS A 395 -7.78 -9.28 -10.59
CA HIS A 395 -7.89 -9.67 -12.00
C HIS A 395 -6.90 -8.96 -12.94
N TYR A 396 -6.50 -7.73 -12.62
CA TYR A 396 -5.68 -6.86 -13.47
C TYR A 396 -4.57 -6.18 -12.65
N ARG A 397 -3.79 -7.01 -11.94
CA ARG A 397 -2.76 -6.55 -10.99
C ARG A 397 -1.75 -5.58 -11.62
N PRO A 398 -1.14 -5.85 -12.79
CA PRO A 398 -0.16 -4.94 -13.37
C PRO A 398 -0.74 -3.54 -13.62
N GLU A 399 -1.93 -3.46 -14.22
CA GLU A 399 -2.60 -2.21 -14.58
C GLU A 399 -3.05 -1.44 -13.34
N PHE A 400 -3.67 -2.13 -12.38
CA PHE A 400 -4.10 -1.54 -11.12
C PHE A 400 -2.93 -1.00 -10.30
N MET A 401 -1.85 -1.78 -10.19
CA MET A 401 -0.66 -1.36 -9.44
C MET A 401 0.09 -0.25 -10.16
N ALA A 402 0.15 -0.25 -11.50
CA ALA A 402 0.70 0.87 -12.29
C ALA A 402 -0.08 2.17 -12.05
N ALA A 403 -1.41 2.12 -12.08
CA ALA A 403 -2.27 3.27 -11.77
C ALA A 403 -2.09 3.74 -10.30
N THR A 404 -2.01 2.80 -9.37
CA THR A 404 -1.78 3.10 -7.94
C THR A 404 -0.45 3.79 -7.72
N MET A 405 0.64 3.25 -8.28
CA MET A 405 1.98 3.86 -8.19
C MET A 405 2.03 5.23 -8.84
N THR A 406 1.34 5.41 -9.97
CA THR A 406 1.19 6.72 -10.62
C THR A 406 0.56 7.76 -9.69
N SER A 407 -0.51 7.41 -8.97
CA SER A 407 -1.16 8.33 -8.03
C SER A 407 -0.29 8.74 -6.84
N MET A 408 0.77 7.98 -6.57
CA MET A 408 1.73 8.16 -5.48
C MET A 408 3.14 8.46 -5.99
N ILE A 409 3.29 8.94 -7.24
CA ILE A 409 4.59 9.10 -7.91
C ILE A 409 5.58 10.01 -7.16
N ASN A 410 5.04 10.94 -6.35
CA ASN A 410 5.85 11.84 -5.53
C ASN A 410 6.25 11.25 -4.15
N ASP A 411 5.75 10.07 -3.79
CA ASP A 411 6.06 9.36 -2.55
C ASP A 411 6.89 8.11 -2.84
N VAL A 412 8.21 8.30 -2.86
CA VAL A 412 9.20 7.24 -3.10
C VAL A 412 9.01 6.07 -2.11
N SER A 413 8.62 6.35 -0.86
CA SER A 413 8.46 5.30 0.16
C SER A 413 7.27 4.39 -0.15
N LYS A 414 6.15 4.96 -0.62
CA LYS A 414 4.96 4.22 -1.03
C LYS A 414 5.20 3.43 -2.31
N ILE A 415 5.87 4.02 -3.30
CA ILE A 415 6.21 3.30 -4.53
C ILE A 415 7.13 2.11 -4.21
N SER A 416 8.15 2.26 -3.36
CA SER A 416 9.00 1.13 -2.92
C SER A 416 8.21 0.01 -2.28
N TYR A 417 7.25 0.35 -1.43
CA TYR A 417 6.34 -0.63 -0.86
C TYR A 417 5.54 -1.36 -1.94
N TYR A 418 4.94 -0.65 -2.90
CA TYR A 418 4.16 -1.27 -3.97
C TYR A 418 5.01 -2.09 -4.95
N VAL A 419 6.26 -1.68 -5.24
CA VAL A 419 7.20 -2.45 -6.07
C VAL A 419 7.56 -3.78 -5.41
N ALA A 420 7.83 -3.77 -4.10
CA ALA A 420 8.08 -4.99 -3.34
C ALA A 420 6.86 -5.93 -3.38
N GLU A 421 5.66 -5.39 -3.22
CA GLU A 421 4.42 -6.17 -3.35
C GLU A 421 4.21 -6.72 -4.77
N CYS A 422 4.50 -5.95 -5.82
CA CYS A 422 4.45 -6.45 -7.20
C CYS A 422 5.40 -7.63 -7.40
N ARG A 423 6.65 -7.50 -6.94
CA ARG A 423 7.67 -8.56 -7.04
C ARG A 423 7.27 -9.83 -6.29
N ARG A 424 6.66 -9.71 -5.11
CA ARG A 424 6.14 -10.84 -4.32
C ARG A 424 5.10 -11.66 -5.08
N HIS A 425 4.34 -11.01 -5.96
CA HIS A 425 3.31 -11.62 -6.81
C HIS A 425 3.77 -11.87 -8.25
N GLY A 426 5.09 -11.88 -8.50
CA GLY A 426 5.66 -12.20 -9.81
C GLY A 426 5.50 -11.11 -10.88
N VAL A 427 5.00 -9.92 -10.52
CA VAL A 427 4.89 -8.78 -11.43
C VAL A 427 6.22 -8.02 -11.43
N GLN A 428 6.92 -8.06 -12.57
CA GLN A 428 8.18 -7.34 -12.73
C GLN A 428 7.96 -5.85 -12.88
N VAL A 429 8.83 -5.04 -12.29
CA VAL A 429 8.87 -3.59 -12.49
C VAL A 429 10.15 -3.25 -13.25
N LEU A 430 9.99 -2.84 -14.50
CA LEU A 430 11.05 -2.51 -15.43
C LEU A 430 11.54 -1.07 -15.22
N SER A 431 12.82 -0.84 -15.48
CA SER A 431 13.44 0.49 -15.45
C SER A 431 12.74 1.45 -16.42
N PRO A 432 12.86 2.78 -16.21
CA PRO A 432 12.44 3.73 -17.22
C PRO A 432 13.19 3.50 -18.54
N ASP A 433 12.58 3.88 -19.65
CA ASP A 433 13.18 3.82 -20.99
C ASP A 433 12.55 4.90 -21.88
N VAL A 434 13.35 5.78 -22.50
CA VAL A 434 12.84 6.82 -23.41
C VAL A 434 12.06 6.24 -24.61
N ASN A 435 12.35 5.01 -25.00
CA ASN A 435 11.69 4.33 -26.12
C ASN A 435 10.38 3.64 -25.75
N ALA A 436 10.13 3.37 -24.47
CA ALA A 436 8.93 2.63 -24.03
C ALA A 436 8.10 3.38 -22.98
N SER A 437 8.74 4.05 -22.03
CA SER A 437 8.07 4.78 -20.95
C SER A 437 7.26 5.97 -21.46
N VAL A 438 6.19 6.27 -20.74
CA VAL A 438 5.39 7.48 -20.90
C VAL A 438 5.46 8.29 -19.61
N SER A 439 4.63 9.34 -19.47
CA SER A 439 4.58 10.14 -18.24
C SER A 439 4.28 9.29 -17.01
N MET A 440 3.21 8.50 -17.08
CA MET A 440 2.75 7.65 -15.98
C MET A 440 3.37 6.25 -16.05
N PHE A 441 3.24 5.47 -14.97
CA PHE A 441 3.55 4.04 -15.04
C PHE A 441 2.62 3.38 -16.05
N SER A 442 3.13 2.39 -16.79
CA SER A 442 2.38 1.69 -17.83
C SER A 442 2.65 0.20 -17.77
N VAL A 443 1.82 -0.61 -18.44
CA VAL A 443 2.03 -2.05 -18.55
C VAL A 443 2.62 -2.37 -19.91
N GLN A 444 3.60 -3.28 -19.92
CA GLN A 444 4.24 -3.82 -21.11
C GLN A 444 4.46 -5.31 -20.87
N ASP A 445 3.83 -6.16 -21.69
CA ASP A 445 3.99 -7.62 -21.66
C ASP A 445 3.78 -8.25 -20.26
N GLY A 446 2.80 -7.73 -19.50
CA GLY A 446 2.50 -8.18 -18.13
C GLY A 446 3.44 -7.63 -17.04
N ALA A 447 4.44 -6.82 -17.41
CA ALA A 447 5.32 -6.12 -16.49
C ALA A 447 4.97 -4.62 -16.40
N ILE A 448 5.30 -3.99 -15.28
CA ILE A 448 5.08 -2.56 -15.06
C ILE A 448 6.31 -1.78 -15.48
N ARG A 449 6.17 -0.88 -16.45
CA ARG A 449 7.21 0.05 -16.88
C ARG A 449 7.17 1.32 -16.05
N PHE A 450 8.33 1.73 -15.52
CA PHE A 450 8.47 2.96 -14.75
C PHE A 450 8.13 4.21 -15.58
N GLY A 451 7.33 5.11 -15.00
CA GLY A 451 6.94 6.38 -15.64
C GLY A 451 8.05 7.43 -15.58
N LEU A 452 8.22 8.21 -16.65
CA LEU A 452 9.25 9.25 -16.72
C LEU A 452 9.04 10.37 -15.70
N SER A 453 7.81 10.57 -15.21
CA SER A 453 7.53 11.58 -14.19
C SER A 453 8.02 11.20 -12.79
N GLY A 454 8.40 9.93 -12.57
CA GLY A 454 9.07 9.49 -11.35
C GLY A 454 10.56 9.84 -11.31
N VAL A 455 11.15 10.26 -12.44
CA VAL A 455 12.57 10.60 -12.54
C VAL A 455 12.79 12.03 -12.07
N LYS A 456 13.66 12.23 -11.07
CA LYS A 456 13.99 13.56 -10.56
C LYS A 456 14.58 14.44 -11.67
N SER A 457 14.22 15.73 -11.63
CA SER A 457 14.66 16.74 -12.60
C SER A 457 14.10 16.61 -14.02
N VAL A 458 13.15 15.70 -14.26
CA VAL A 458 12.44 15.58 -15.54
C VAL A 458 11.02 16.14 -15.35
N GLY A 459 10.73 17.29 -15.97
CA GLY A 459 9.42 17.96 -15.86
C GLY A 459 8.39 17.42 -16.84
N GLY A 460 7.09 17.66 -16.58
CA GLY A 460 5.99 17.22 -17.46
C GLY A 460 6.15 17.66 -18.93
N ASN A 461 6.52 18.92 -19.17
CA ASN A 461 6.76 19.44 -20.52
C ASN A 461 7.90 18.70 -21.25
N ALA A 462 8.94 18.28 -20.52
CA ALA A 462 10.04 17.49 -21.08
C ALA A 462 9.56 16.12 -21.52
N ILE A 463 8.74 15.47 -20.69
CA ILE A 463 8.17 14.16 -20.99
C ILE A 463 7.27 14.23 -22.23
N ASP A 464 6.37 15.22 -22.28
CA ASP A 464 5.46 15.40 -23.42
C ASP A 464 6.24 15.64 -24.71
N ALA A 465 7.32 16.41 -24.67
CA ALA A 465 8.19 16.62 -25.82
C ALA A 465 8.89 15.31 -26.26
N ILE A 466 9.39 14.51 -25.33
CA ILE A 466 10.02 13.21 -25.62
C ILE A 466 9.02 12.26 -26.28
N VAL A 467 7.81 12.13 -25.71
CA VAL A 467 6.77 11.23 -26.24
C VAL A 467 6.30 11.70 -27.62
N LYS A 468 6.04 12.99 -27.81
CA LYS A 468 5.65 13.55 -29.12
C LYS A 468 6.73 13.35 -30.17
N ALA A 469 7.99 13.60 -29.83
CA ALA A 469 9.11 13.38 -30.73
C ALA A 469 9.20 11.91 -31.15
N ARG A 470 9.05 10.98 -30.19
CA ARG A 470 9.02 9.53 -30.44
C ARG A 470 7.85 9.11 -31.33
N GLU A 471 6.64 9.60 -31.09
CA GLU A 471 5.47 9.27 -31.89
C GLU A 471 5.58 9.79 -33.33
N ALA A 472 6.18 10.97 -33.53
CA ALA A 472 6.37 11.56 -34.86
C ALA A 472 7.48 10.89 -35.69
N GLY A 473 8.57 10.46 -35.05
CA GLY A 473 9.77 9.97 -35.75
C GLY A 473 10.16 8.50 -35.46
N GLY A 474 9.34 7.76 -34.71
CA GLY A 474 9.65 6.39 -34.27
C GLY A 474 10.61 6.31 -33.06
N PRO A 475 11.06 5.10 -32.67
CA PRO A 475 12.01 4.92 -31.57
C PRO A 475 13.31 5.69 -31.80
N PHE A 476 13.91 6.19 -30.73
CA PHE A 476 15.22 6.84 -30.74
C PHE A 476 16.32 5.80 -30.90
N THR A 477 17.24 6.04 -31.84
CA THR A 477 18.33 5.10 -32.16
C THR A 477 19.61 5.36 -31.39
N SER A 478 19.87 6.62 -31.01
CA SER A 478 21.09 7.05 -30.32
C SER A 478 20.85 8.33 -29.51
N LEU A 479 21.85 8.71 -28.70
CA LEU A 479 21.81 10.00 -27.99
C LEU A 479 21.82 11.20 -28.95
N GLY A 480 22.52 11.09 -30.09
CA GLY A 480 22.54 12.13 -31.12
C GLY A 480 21.16 12.30 -31.77
N ASP A 481 20.52 11.19 -32.13
CA ASP A 481 19.16 11.18 -32.66
C ASP A 481 18.18 11.82 -31.68
N PHE A 482 18.26 11.44 -30.40
CA PHE A 482 17.45 12.04 -29.33
C PHE A 482 17.64 13.57 -29.23
N CYS A 483 18.89 14.04 -29.16
CA CYS A 483 19.19 15.48 -29.06
C CYS A 483 18.84 16.27 -30.33
N SER A 484 18.81 15.63 -31.51
CA SER A 484 18.37 16.27 -32.75
C SER A 484 16.85 16.48 -32.81
N ARG A 485 16.08 15.55 -32.22
CA ARG A 485 14.61 15.53 -32.29
C ARG A 485 13.92 16.24 -31.13
N VAL A 486 14.59 16.35 -29.98
CA VAL A 486 14.03 16.96 -28.76
C VAL A 486 14.75 18.26 -28.45
N ASP A 487 14.00 19.35 -28.26
CA ASP A 487 14.56 20.68 -27.97
C ASP A 487 15.23 20.72 -26.60
N TYR A 488 16.50 21.12 -26.59
CA TYR A 488 17.31 21.31 -25.38
C TYR A 488 16.75 22.34 -24.40
N HIS A 489 15.99 23.35 -24.85
CA HIS A 489 15.35 24.32 -23.96
C HIS A 489 14.25 23.69 -23.13
N ILE A 490 13.65 22.60 -23.63
CA ILE A 490 12.63 21.82 -22.93
C ILE A 490 13.30 20.72 -22.10
N VAL A 491 14.23 19.97 -22.69
CA VAL A 491 15.01 18.92 -22.01
C VAL A 491 16.44 19.40 -21.78
N ASN A 492 16.61 20.15 -20.69
CA ASN A 492 17.90 20.74 -20.34
C ASN A 492 18.96 19.67 -19.96
N LYS A 493 20.22 20.11 -19.84
CA LYS A 493 21.35 19.22 -19.48
C LYS A 493 21.09 18.40 -18.21
N ARG A 494 20.50 19.03 -17.18
CA ARG A 494 20.20 18.33 -15.92
C ARG A 494 19.20 17.20 -16.13
N ALA A 495 18.16 17.40 -16.94
CA ALA A 495 17.19 16.36 -17.28
C ALA A 495 17.84 15.21 -18.07
N LEU A 496 18.70 15.53 -19.05
CA LEU A 496 19.46 14.51 -19.80
C LEU A 496 20.38 13.68 -18.89
N GLU A 497 21.13 14.33 -18.00
CA GLU A 497 21.96 13.63 -17.01
C GLU A 497 21.12 12.72 -16.13
N SER A 498 19.95 13.17 -15.69
CA SER A 498 19.02 12.35 -14.90
C SER A 498 18.55 11.12 -15.69
N LEU A 499 18.15 11.30 -16.96
CA LEU A 499 17.71 10.21 -17.84
C LEU A 499 18.81 9.16 -18.11
N ILE A 500 20.07 9.59 -18.23
CA ILE A 500 21.20 8.67 -18.38
C ILE A 500 21.47 7.94 -17.07
N LYS A 501 21.53 8.67 -15.95
CA LYS A 501 21.87 8.10 -14.63
C LYS A 501 20.83 7.10 -14.13
N CYS A 502 19.55 7.31 -14.41
CA CYS A 502 18.47 6.36 -14.10
C CYS A 502 18.39 5.15 -15.03
N GLY A 503 19.11 5.17 -16.16
CA GLY A 503 19.07 4.10 -17.15
C GLY A 503 17.94 4.20 -18.17
N ALA A 504 17.24 5.34 -18.23
CA ALA A 504 16.22 5.57 -19.27
C ALA A 504 16.79 5.57 -20.69
N MET A 505 18.10 5.73 -20.84
CA MET A 505 18.80 5.73 -22.12
C MET A 505 19.66 4.47 -22.34
N ASP A 506 19.52 3.44 -21.49
CA ASP A 506 20.27 2.17 -21.64
C ASP A 506 19.87 1.43 -22.94
N SER A 507 18.68 1.71 -23.50
CA SER A 507 18.20 1.13 -24.76
C SER A 507 19.03 1.53 -25.99
N PHE A 508 19.91 2.54 -25.89
CA PHE A 508 20.86 2.91 -26.95
C PHE A 508 22.05 1.94 -27.06
N GLY A 509 22.17 0.96 -26.16
CA GLY A 509 23.24 -0.05 -26.20
C GLY A 509 24.64 0.50 -25.90
N LYS A 510 24.72 1.67 -25.25
CA LYS A 510 25.97 2.30 -24.80
C LYS A 510 26.06 2.29 -23.27
N LYS A 511 27.29 2.36 -22.75
CA LYS A 511 27.53 2.45 -21.30
C LYS A 511 27.07 3.81 -20.77
N ARG A 512 26.56 3.86 -19.53
CA ARG A 512 26.13 5.14 -18.90
C ARG A 512 27.31 6.10 -18.76
N SER A 513 28.50 5.59 -18.47
CA SER A 513 29.74 6.39 -18.46
C SER A 513 30.02 7.03 -19.82
N GLN A 514 29.86 6.28 -20.92
CA GLN A 514 30.04 6.77 -22.29
C GLN A 514 29.03 7.85 -22.66
N LEU A 515 27.75 7.63 -22.35
CA LEU A 515 26.69 8.60 -22.58
C LEU A 515 26.93 9.91 -21.82
N MET A 516 27.36 9.81 -20.56
CA MET A 516 27.71 10.98 -19.74
C MET A 516 28.90 11.77 -20.30
N ALA A 517 29.91 11.09 -20.85
CA ALA A 517 31.11 11.73 -21.37
C ALA A 517 30.85 12.59 -22.63
N VAL A 518 29.86 12.20 -23.44
CA VAL A 518 29.56 12.86 -24.73
C VAL A 518 28.34 13.78 -24.69
N ILE A 519 27.74 13.98 -23.52
CA ILE A 519 26.48 14.72 -23.36
C ILE A 519 26.55 16.14 -23.95
N ASP A 520 27.65 16.85 -23.70
CA ASP A 520 27.85 18.24 -24.15
C ASP A 520 28.02 18.32 -25.69
N GLN A 521 28.70 17.33 -26.27
CA GLN A 521 28.84 17.20 -27.72
C GLN A 521 27.50 16.87 -28.38
N ALA A 522 26.72 15.98 -27.79
CA ALA A 522 25.40 15.59 -28.30
C ALA A 522 24.41 16.76 -28.30
N ILE A 523 24.41 17.57 -27.23
CA ILE A 523 23.59 18.78 -27.15
C ILE A 523 23.99 19.79 -28.23
N ALA A 524 25.29 20.04 -28.41
CA ALA A 524 25.78 21.00 -29.40
C ALA A 524 25.40 20.59 -30.82
N MET A 525 25.57 19.31 -31.15
CA MET A 525 25.22 18.73 -32.43
C MET A 525 23.71 18.76 -32.70
N GLY A 526 22.89 18.38 -31.71
CA GLY A 526 21.42 18.44 -31.83
C GLY A 526 20.90 19.87 -32.04
N SER A 527 21.49 20.85 -31.36
CA SER A 527 21.13 22.27 -31.55
C SER A 527 21.49 22.80 -32.93
N LEU A 528 22.58 22.33 -33.54
CA LEU A 528 22.95 22.66 -34.92
C LEU A 528 21.93 22.05 -35.91
N SER A 529 21.63 20.76 -35.80
CA SER A 529 20.62 20.10 -36.66
C SER A 529 19.24 20.76 -36.59
N GLN A 530 18.80 21.19 -35.40
CA GLN A 530 17.52 21.90 -35.25
C GLN A 530 17.51 23.28 -35.91
N LYS A 531 18.64 24.01 -35.84
CA LYS A 531 18.79 25.32 -36.51
C LYS A 531 18.81 25.17 -38.03
N ASP A 532 19.49 24.16 -38.54
CA ASP A 532 19.57 23.88 -39.98
C ASP A 532 18.20 23.49 -40.55
N TYR A 533 17.44 22.69 -39.79
CA TYR A 533 16.06 22.36 -40.14
C TYR A 533 15.14 23.59 -40.12
N ALA A 534 15.24 24.44 -39.09
CA ALA A 534 14.42 25.65 -38.96
C ALA A 534 14.77 26.75 -39.96
N SER A 535 16.02 26.79 -40.44
CA SER A 535 16.48 27.77 -41.44
C SER A 535 16.07 27.41 -42.88
N GLY A 536 15.49 26.21 -43.09
CA GLY A 536 15.07 25.75 -44.41
C GLY A 536 16.23 25.42 -45.36
N GLN A 537 17.46 25.31 -44.84
CA GLN A 537 18.61 24.83 -45.60
C GLN A 537 18.54 23.29 -45.69
N MET A 538 17.64 22.78 -46.54
CA MET A 538 17.85 21.43 -47.08
C MET A 538 19.10 21.45 -47.94
N GLY A 539 20.08 20.61 -47.59
CA GLY A 539 21.43 20.58 -48.13
C GLY A 539 21.46 20.56 -49.66
N LEU A 540 21.98 21.64 -50.25
CA LEU A 540 22.27 21.75 -51.68
C LEU A 540 23.70 21.27 -52.02
N PHE A 541 24.45 20.79 -51.01
CA PHE A 541 25.84 20.33 -51.09
C PHE A 541 26.03 19.01 -50.32
N ASP A 542 25.15 18.03 -50.57
CA ASP A 542 25.19 16.72 -49.90
C ASP A 542 26.19 15.72 -50.55
N ASP A 543 26.99 16.19 -51.52
CA ASP A 543 28.12 15.46 -52.07
C ASP A 543 29.43 16.10 -51.56
N GLU A 544 30.16 15.36 -50.73
CA GLU A 544 31.59 15.47 -50.41
C GLU A 544 32.08 16.00 -49.04
N GLU A 545 31.23 16.38 -48.09
CA GLU A 545 31.67 16.42 -46.68
C GLU A 545 30.66 15.68 -45.81
N THR A 546 31.10 14.53 -45.28
CA THR A 546 30.43 13.81 -44.20
C THR A 546 30.15 14.80 -43.07
N VAL A 547 28.95 15.38 -43.05
CA VAL A 547 28.41 16.04 -41.86
C VAL A 547 28.63 15.00 -40.76
N MET A 548 29.43 15.31 -39.74
CA MET A 548 29.72 14.38 -38.65
C MET A 548 28.39 13.99 -37.99
N THR A 549 27.74 12.95 -38.50
CA THR A 549 26.39 12.50 -38.14
C THR A 549 26.43 11.49 -36.99
N GLU A 550 27.61 10.97 -36.66
CA GLU A 550 27.77 9.99 -35.58
C GLU A 550 28.59 10.57 -34.44
N LEU A 551 28.00 10.55 -33.24
CA LEU A 551 28.71 10.79 -32.00
C LEU A 551 29.75 9.70 -31.77
N GLU A 552 31.01 10.10 -31.65
CA GLU A 552 32.08 9.20 -31.22
C GLU A 552 32.00 8.98 -29.71
N TYR A 553 31.80 7.73 -29.30
CA TYR A 553 31.76 7.34 -27.89
C TYR A 553 33.16 6.93 -27.43
N PRO A 554 33.71 7.54 -26.36
CA PRO A 554 35.03 7.16 -25.86
C PRO A 554 35.01 5.73 -25.32
N ASP A 555 36.11 4.99 -25.50
CA ASP A 555 36.27 3.67 -24.90
C ASP A 555 36.64 3.82 -23.42
N ILE A 556 35.61 3.86 -22.57
CA ILE A 556 35.75 3.96 -21.12
C ILE A 556 34.99 2.83 -20.44
N ASP A 557 35.48 2.43 -19.28
CA ASP A 557 34.82 1.43 -18.44
C ASP A 557 33.45 1.93 -17.97
N GLU A 558 32.54 0.99 -17.77
CA GLU A 558 31.23 1.30 -17.19
C GLU A 558 31.40 1.65 -15.70
N TYR A 559 30.49 2.48 -15.19
CA TYR A 559 30.45 2.76 -13.76
C TYR A 559 30.34 1.47 -12.94
N PRO A 560 31.06 1.37 -11.81
CA PRO A 560 30.88 0.27 -10.87
C PRO A 560 29.42 0.10 -10.48
N ILE A 561 28.97 -1.13 -10.27
CA ILE A 561 27.57 -1.44 -9.95
C ILE A 561 27.05 -0.65 -8.74
N GLU A 562 27.89 -0.42 -7.72
CA GLU A 562 27.56 0.37 -6.54
C GLU A 562 27.21 1.82 -6.89
N MET A 563 27.99 2.41 -7.81
CA MET A 563 27.77 3.77 -8.27
C MET A 563 26.51 3.85 -9.13
N ARG A 564 26.25 2.85 -9.98
CA ARG A 564 25.00 2.77 -10.77
C ARG A 564 23.77 2.64 -9.88
N LEU A 565 23.81 1.76 -8.88
CA LEU A 565 22.72 1.60 -7.91
C LEU A 565 22.51 2.87 -7.08
N ALA A 566 23.58 3.57 -6.71
CA ALA A 566 23.49 4.86 -6.02
C ALA A 566 22.84 5.93 -6.92
N MET A 567 23.20 5.98 -8.21
CA MET A 567 22.58 6.87 -9.20
C MET A 567 21.09 6.57 -9.38
N GLU A 568 20.71 5.30 -9.59
CA GLU A 568 19.29 4.92 -9.74
C GLU A 568 18.48 5.30 -8.50
N LYS A 569 19.04 5.12 -7.31
CA LYS A 569 18.38 5.56 -6.09
C LYS A 569 18.30 7.09 -5.99
N GLU A 570 19.34 7.79 -6.39
CA GLU A 570 19.36 9.24 -6.35
C GLU A 570 18.27 9.82 -7.25
N TYR A 571 18.13 9.31 -8.48
CA TYR A 571 17.26 9.89 -9.51
C TYR A 571 15.86 9.28 -9.59
N ASP A 572 15.72 7.96 -9.38
CA ASP A 572 14.42 7.27 -9.41
C ASP A 572 13.93 6.95 -8.00
N GLY A 573 14.84 6.77 -7.05
CA GLY A 573 14.52 6.22 -5.73
C GLY A 573 14.61 4.69 -5.65
N PHE A 574 14.97 4.02 -6.74
CA PHE A 574 14.90 2.56 -6.90
C PHE A 574 16.22 1.93 -7.33
N TYR A 575 16.28 0.61 -7.24
CA TYR A 575 17.37 -0.21 -7.77
C TYR A 575 16.85 -1.09 -8.90
N PHE A 576 17.29 -0.83 -10.12
CA PHE A 576 16.93 -1.56 -11.34
C PHE A 576 18.08 -2.44 -11.84
N SER A 577 19.32 -1.97 -11.76
CA SER A 577 20.51 -2.69 -12.24
C SER A 577 20.89 -3.93 -11.40
N GLY A 578 20.23 -4.14 -10.26
CA GLY A 578 20.48 -5.27 -9.35
C GLY A 578 20.11 -4.97 -7.90
N HIS A 579 20.41 -5.88 -6.99
CA HIS A 579 20.21 -5.68 -5.56
C HIS A 579 21.52 -5.27 -4.89
N PRO A 580 21.55 -4.31 -3.94
CA PRO A 580 22.77 -3.94 -3.21
C PRO A 580 23.48 -5.13 -2.54
N LEU A 581 22.72 -6.16 -2.15
CA LEU A 581 23.26 -7.41 -1.61
C LEU A 581 24.06 -8.25 -2.61
N ASN A 582 24.01 -7.94 -3.91
CA ASN A 582 24.76 -8.68 -4.94
C ASN A 582 26.26 -8.76 -4.61
N LYS A 583 26.82 -7.71 -3.98
CA LYS A 583 28.21 -7.68 -3.49
C LYS A 583 28.50 -8.76 -2.44
N TYR A 584 27.50 -9.09 -1.62
CA TYR A 584 27.62 -10.01 -0.50
C TYR A 584 27.09 -11.41 -0.83
N LYS A 585 26.88 -11.77 -2.11
CA LYS A 585 26.31 -13.07 -2.52
C LYS A 585 26.95 -14.26 -1.81
N ASP A 586 28.28 -14.27 -1.66
CA ASP A 586 28.98 -15.40 -1.04
C ASP A 586 28.87 -15.44 0.49
N ILE A 587 28.65 -14.29 1.15
CA ILE A 587 28.32 -14.23 2.57
C ILE A 587 26.84 -14.61 2.77
N MET A 588 25.95 -14.09 1.92
CA MET A 588 24.52 -14.39 1.93
C MET A 588 24.23 -15.89 1.71
N LYS A 589 25.04 -16.61 0.92
CA LYS A 589 24.95 -18.08 0.79
C LYS A 589 25.20 -18.83 2.10
N LYS A 590 25.92 -18.23 3.05
CA LYS A 590 26.21 -18.82 4.37
C LYS A 590 25.15 -18.47 5.42
N LEU A 591 24.34 -17.46 5.15
CA LEU A 591 23.23 -17.03 5.99
C LEU A 591 21.96 -17.79 5.60
N THR A 592 21.04 -17.95 6.53
CA THR A 592 19.77 -18.62 6.26
C THR A 592 18.91 -17.71 5.38
N PRO A 593 18.45 -18.17 4.20
CA PRO A 593 17.53 -17.40 3.36
C PRO A 593 16.23 -17.10 4.09
N LEU A 594 15.69 -15.90 3.92
CA LEU A 594 14.44 -15.48 4.56
C LEU A 594 13.25 -16.31 4.11
N SER A 595 13.27 -16.82 2.87
CA SER A 595 12.27 -17.77 2.34
C SER A 595 11.99 -18.98 3.22
N VAL A 596 12.96 -19.43 4.03
CA VAL A 596 12.80 -20.59 4.95
C VAL A 596 11.76 -20.31 6.03
N LEU A 597 11.48 -19.04 6.31
CA LEU A 597 10.46 -18.63 7.28
C LEU A 597 9.04 -18.63 6.68
N TYR A 598 8.91 -18.74 5.36
CA TYR A 598 7.66 -18.64 4.62
C TYR A 598 7.22 -20.02 4.08
N GLY A 599 5.96 -20.40 4.24
CA GLY A 599 5.36 -21.68 3.78
C GLY A 599 5.02 -22.68 4.90
N ASP A 600 4.43 -23.83 4.55
CA ASP A 600 3.94 -24.86 5.50
C ASP A 600 5.03 -25.40 6.45
N ASP A 601 6.28 -25.42 5.97
CA ASP A 601 7.46 -25.85 6.72
C ASP A 601 8.07 -24.73 7.58
N GLY A 602 7.61 -23.49 7.47
CA GLY A 602 8.17 -22.32 8.18
C GLY A 602 7.99 -22.41 9.70
N ARG A 603 6.87 -22.98 10.18
CA ARG A 603 6.57 -23.14 11.62
C ARG A 603 7.61 -23.95 12.38
N GLN A 604 8.37 -24.82 11.70
CA GLN A 604 9.43 -25.59 12.35
C GLN A 604 10.60 -24.71 12.85
N TYR A 605 10.67 -23.45 12.40
CA TYR A 605 11.70 -22.49 12.78
C TYR A 605 11.26 -21.57 13.93
N ASP A 606 10.01 -21.65 14.39
CA ASP A 606 9.53 -20.84 15.50
C ASP A 606 10.36 -21.08 16.77
N GLY A 607 10.74 -19.99 17.43
CA GLY A 607 11.63 -19.96 18.61
C GLY A 607 13.09 -20.35 18.35
N LYS A 608 13.46 -20.79 17.14
CA LYS A 608 14.83 -21.19 16.81
C LYS A 608 15.72 -19.98 16.57
N LEU A 609 16.98 -20.12 16.98
CA LEU A 609 18.01 -19.12 16.72
C LEU A 609 18.51 -19.26 15.27
N MET A 610 18.55 -18.15 14.55
CA MET A 610 18.89 -18.10 13.14
C MET A 610 19.82 -16.94 12.85
N ASN A 611 20.70 -17.13 11.87
CA ASN A 611 21.53 -16.08 11.29
C ASN A 611 20.95 -15.76 9.92
N VAL A 612 20.30 -14.61 9.78
CA VAL A 612 19.77 -14.12 8.52
C VAL A 612 20.58 -12.90 8.08
N GLY A 613 20.51 -12.54 6.81
CA GLY A 613 21.14 -11.32 6.32
C GLY A 613 20.25 -10.62 5.33
N GLY A 614 20.45 -9.32 5.19
CA GLY A 614 19.70 -8.54 4.21
C GLY A 614 20.02 -7.06 4.25
N LEU A 615 19.36 -6.32 3.37
CA LEU A 615 19.40 -4.88 3.33
C LEU A 615 18.28 -4.33 4.21
N ILE A 616 18.60 -3.37 5.08
CA ILE A 616 17.57 -2.69 5.88
C ILE A 616 16.82 -1.71 4.96
N THR A 617 15.55 -1.99 4.66
CA THR A 617 14.71 -1.16 3.77
C THR A 617 13.91 -0.11 4.52
N ALA A 618 13.53 -0.40 5.78
CA ALA A 618 12.78 0.53 6.61
C ALA A 618 13.17 0.41 8.09
N LYS A 619 12.97 1.50 8.84
CA LYS A 619 13.18 1.58 10.28
C LYS A 619 12.07 2.39 10.93
N LYS A 620 11.33 1.75 11.84
CA LYS A 620 10.35 2.39 12.70
C LYS A 620 10.87 2.41 14.13
N GLN A 621 11.10 3.61 14.67
CA GLN A 621 11.42 3.77 16.09
C GLN A 621 10.13 3.72 16.90
N VAL A 622 10.13 2.92 17.97
CA VAL A 622 8.98 2.73 18.85
C VAL A 622 9.44 2.88 20.30
N MET A 623 8.61 3.51 21.12
CA MET A 623 8.83 3.62 22.56
C MET A 623 8.04 2.51 23.27
N THR A 624 8.69 1.77 24.17
CA THR A 624 7.99 0.74 24.96
C THR A 624 7.08 1.38 26.01
N LYS A 625 6.17 0.59 26.60
CA LYS A 625 5.34 1.03 27.76
C LYS A 625 6.16 1.49 28.97
N ARG A 626 7.46 1.16 29.02
CA ARG A 626 8.42 1.58 30.05
C ARG A 626 9.28 2.78 29.65
N ASN A 627 8.94 3.44 28.53
CA ASN A 627 9.65 4.60 27.98
C ASN A 627 11.09 4.31 27.51
N GLU A 628 11.37 3.08 27.08
CA GLU A 628 12.66 2.69 26.51
C GLU A 628 12.57 2.65 24.98
N GLN A 629 13.60 3.13 24.28
CA GLN A 629 13.63 3.16 22.81
C GLN A 629 13.93 1.78 22.22
N MET A 630 13.09 1.33 21.29
CA MET A 630 13.34 0.14 20.45
C MET A 630 13.15 0.49 18.97
N ALA A 631 13.59 -0.40 18.08
CA ALA A 631 13.36 -0.26 16.64
C ALA A 631 12.75 -1.53 16.06
N ILE A 632 11.80 -1.35 15.16
CA ILE A 632 11.32 -2.39 14.25
C ILE A 632 11.91 -2.05 12.89
N ILE A 633 12.78 -2.91 12.38
CA ILE A 633 13.40 -2.73 11.06
C ILE A 633 12.84 -3.76 10.07
N THR A 634 12.79 -3.38 8.81
CA THR A 634 12.39 -4.26 7.72
C THR A 634 13.65 -4.65 6.95
N VAL A 635 13.87 -5.95 6.79
CA VAL A 635 15.09 -6.50 6.19
C VAL A 635 14.71 -7.33 4.97
N GLU A 636 15.31 -7.00 3.82
CA GLU A 636 15.06 -7.67 2.54
C GLU A 636 16.30 -8.47 2.13
N ASP A 637 16.11 -9.74 1.75
CA ASP A 637 17.13 -10.57 1.09
C ASP A 637 16.76 -10.83 -0.38
N PHE A 638 17.48 -11.72 -1.07
CA PHE A 638 17.17 -12.07 -2.47
C PHE A 638 15.85 -12.83 -2.65
N THR A 639 15.18 -13.22 -1.57
CA THR A 639 14.03 -14.10 -1.58
C THR A 639 12.78 -13.42 -1.03
N HIS A 640 12.84 -12.87 0.19
CA HIS A 640 11.70 -12.33 0.93
C HIS A 640 12.13 -11.13 1.77
N THR A 641 11.15 -10.46 2.37
CA THR A 641 11.34 -9.41 3.35
C THR A 641 10.85 -9.90 4.71
N VAL A 642 11.50 -9.55 5.82
CA VAL A 642 11.04 -9.90 7.18
C VAL A 642 11.11 -8.69 8.11
N SER A 643 10.18 -8.62 9.07
CA SER A 643 10.25 -7.63 10.15
C SER A 643 11.16 -8.12 11.26
N VAL A 644 12.10 -7.30 11.69
CA VAL A 644 13.05 -7.60 12.75
C VAL A 644 12.85 -6.62 13.91
N VAL A 645 12.56 -7.17 15.09
CA VAL A 645 12.38 -6.40 16.32
C VAL A 645 13.71 -6.30 17.06
N VAL A 646 14.20 -5.07 17.21
CA VAL A 646 15.43 -4.75 17.93
C VAL A 646 15.05 -4.13 19.28
N PHE A 647 15.05 -4.94 20.33
CA PHE A 647 14.71 -4.52 21.70
C PHE A 647 15.68 -3.46 22.24
N PRO A 648 15.30 -2.70 23.29
CA PRO A 648 16.07 -1.52 23.73
C PRO A 648 17.54 -1.77 24.03
N LYS A 649 17.86 -2.88 24.72
CA LYS A 649 19.25 -3.25 25.02
C LYS A 649 20.08 -3.48 23.76
N THR A 650 19.52 -4.18 22.77
CA THR A 650 20.16 -4.47 21.49
C THR A 650 20.25 -3.20 20.63
N TYR A 651 19.20 -2.37 20.64
CA TYR A 651 19.12 -1.15 19.84
C TYR A 651 20.16 -0.10 20.30
N ALA A 652 20.30 0.09 21.61
CA ALA A 652 21.32 0.98 22.17
C ALA A 652 22.75 0.56 21.79
N ARG A 653 22.99 -0.75 21.66
CA ARG A 653 24.32 -1.30 21.31
C ARG A 653 24.63 -1.21 19.81
N TYR A 654 23.64 -1.40 18.94
CA TYR A 654 23.84 -1.50 17.48
C TYR A 654 23.20 -0.35 16.70
N GLN A 655 22.97 0.80 17.33
CA GLN A 655 22.23 1.93 16.74
C GLN A 655 22.76 2.37 15.37
N GLN A 656 24.08 2.34 15.16
CA GLN A 656 24.73 2.70 13.90
C GLN A 656 24.55 1.63 12.80
N ALA A 657 24.54 0.35 13.16
CA ALA A 657 24.33 -0.75 12.21
C ALA A 657 22.86 -0.88 11.77
N VAL A 658 21.94 -0.36 12.58
CA VAL A 658 20.48 -0.39 12.35
C VAL A 658 20.04 0.87 11.58
N ALA A 659 20.81 1.29 10.58
CA ALA A 659 20.46 2.39 9.67
C ALA A 659 19.82 1.84 8.40
N VAL A 660 18.90 2.60 7.81
CA VAL A 660 18.33 2.25 6.49
C VAL A 660 19.47 2.20 5.47
N ASP A 661 19.40 1.27 4.53
CA ASP A 661 20.39 0.96 3.49
C ASP A 661 21.67 0.26 3.95
N MET A 662 21.75 -0.11 5.22
CA MET A 662 22.85 -0.95 5.68
C MET A 662 22.58 -2.41 5.32
N ALA A 663 23.56 -3.04 4.68
CA ALA A 663 23.63 -4.48 4.49
C ALA A 663 24.11 -5.12 5.81
N VAL A 664 23.25 -5.91 6.44
CA VAL A 664 23.49 -6.45 7.79
C VAL A 664 23.28 -7.96 7.87
N ALA A 665 24.06 -8.61 8.73
CA ALA A 665 23.82 -9.93 9.26
C ALA A 665 23.15 -9.79 10.64
N ILE A 666 22.08 -10.54 10.86
CA ILE A 666 21.25 -10.49 12.05
C ILE A 666 21.20 -11.88 12.64
N ARG A 667 21.63 -11.99 13.90
CA ARG A 667 21.42 -13.19 14.70
C ARG A 667 20.25 -12.94 15.63
N GLY A 668 19.21 -13.75 15.50
CA GLY A 668 17.98 -13.55 16.26
C GLY A 668 17.13 -14.81 16.30
N ARG A 669 16.08 -14.77 17.10
CA ARG A 669 15.10 -15.86 17.16
C ARG A 669 13.95 -15.57 16.22
N ALA A 670 13.57 -16.54 15.40
CA ALA A 670 12.34 -16.42 14.64
C ALA A 670 11.14 -16.51 15.61
N ASP A 671 10.18 -15.61 15.42
CA ASP A 671 8.90 -15.53 16.12
C ASP A 671 7.83 -15.62 15.03
N ILE A 672 7.32 -16.84 14.82
CA ILE A 672 6.42 -17.18 13.72
C ILE A 672 5.06 -17.50 14.30
N ASN A 673 4.15 -16.54 14.18
CA ASN A 673 2.75 -16.70 14.56
C ASN A 673 1.90 -16.85 13.29
N ASP A 674 0.64 -17.30 13.44
CA ASP A 674 -0.29 -17.51 12.33
C ASP A 674 -0.52 -16.24 11.48
N ASP A 675 -0.29 -15.06 12.06
CA ASP A 675 -0.49 -13.77 11.41
C ASP A 675 0.78 -12.99 11.06
N SER A 676 1.94 -13.38 11.59
CA SER A 676 3.17 -12.62 11.33
C SER A 676 4.44 -13.44 11.51
N ILE A 677 5.37 -13.27 10.59
CA ILE A 677 6.73 -13.78 10.66
C ILE A 677 7.65 -12.62 11.06
N GLN A 678 8.29 -12.73 12.23
CA GLN A 678 9.23 -11.73 12.72
C GLN A 678 10.50 -12.38 13.25
N ILE A 679 11.56 -11.57 13.39
CA ILE A 679 12.82 -12.00 14.02
C ILE A 679 13.11 -11.09 15.19
N LEU A 680 13.31 -11.66 16.36
CA LEU A 680 13.75 -10.96 17.56
C LEU A 680 15.28 -10.88 17.54
N ALA A 681 15.84 -9.71 17.23
CA ALA A 681 17.28 -9.54 17.08
C ALA A 681 18.03 -9.59 18.42
N GLU A 682 18.99 -10.51 18.53
CA GLU A 682 19.97 -10.57 19.62
C GLU A 682 21.26 -9.80 19.24
N GLU A 683 21.66 -9.86 17.97
CA GLU A 683 22.85 -9.19 17.43
C GLU A 683 22.63 -8.70 15.99
N VAL A 684 23.14 -7.50 15.67
CA VAL A 684 23.10 -6.91 14.32
C VAL A 684 24.50 -6.42 13.95
N LYS A 685 25.06 -6.93 12.85
CA LYS A 685 26.41 -6.57 12.37
C LYS A 685 26.37 -6.16 10.89
N PRO A 686 27.14 -5.15 10.46
CA PRO A 686 27.32 -4.87 9.04
C PRO A 686 27.96 -6.08 8.32
N LEU A 687 27.47 -6.41 7.13
CA LEU A 687 28.00 -7.51 6.30
C LEU A 687 29.49 -7.31 5.93
N ASP A 688 29.96 -6.06 5.90
CA ASP A 688 31.37 -5.72 5.67
C ASP A 688 32.33 -6.19 6.78
N GLN A 689 31.82 -6.45 7.98
CA GLN A 689 32.63 -6.81 9.16
C GLN A 689 32.63 -8.31 9.48
N GLU A 690 31.87 -9.14 8.75
CA GLU A 690 31.92 -10.60 8.89
C GLU A 690 33.14 -11.19 8.16
N LYS A 691 34.24 -11.38 8.91
CA LYS A 691 35.23 -12.39 8.55
C LYS A 691 34.64 -13.75 8.91
N GLY A 692 34.22 -14.50 7.90
CA GLY A 692 33.54 -15.78 8.10
C GLY A 692 34.30 -16.72 9.04
N GLU A 693 33.70 -17.01 10.19
CA GLU A 693 34.05 -18.19 10.96
C GLU A 693 33.17 -19.35 10.48
N PRO A 694 33.75 -20.49 10.10
CA PRO A 694 32.98 -21.68 9.78
C PRO A 694 32.27 -22.15 11.05
N VAL A 695 30.94 -22.15 11.02
CA VAL A 695 30.15 -22.88 12.02
C VAL A 695 30.52 -24.36 11.87
N GLN A 696 31.13 -24.93 12.91
CA GLN A 696 31.35 -26.38 13.00
C GLN A 696 30.01 -27.08 12.81
N PRO A 697 29.92 -28.10 11.94
CA PRO A 697 28.68 -28.83 11.78
C PRO A 697 28.36 -29.55 13.09
N ALA A 698 27.45 -28.98 13.87
CA ALA A 698 26.74 -29.72 14.90
C ALA A 698 26.07 -30.92 14.20
N ALA A 699 26.30 -32.10 14.76
CA ALA A 699 25.91 -33.39 14.20
C ALA A 699 24.52 -33.35 13.54
N VAL A 700 24.51 -33.54 12.23
CA VAL A 700 23.31 -33.58 11.41
C VAL A 700 22.51 -34.83 11.79
N SER A 701 21.40 -34.65 12.53
CA SER A 701 20.31 -35.61 12.47
C SER A 701 19.66 -35.46 11.09
N SER A 702 19.98 -36.41 10.22
CA SER A 702 19.54 -36.49 8.82
C SER A 702 18.02 -36.44 8.69
N SER A 703 17.44 -35.29 8.38
CA SER A 703 16.10 -35.16 7.78
C SER A 703 15.88 -33.77 7.17
N ALA A 704 16.75 -33.38 6.23
CA ALA A 704 16.47 -32.30 5.30
C ALA A 704 16.66 -32.85 3.87
N ALA A 705 15.54 -32.97 3.16
CA ALA A 705 15.47 -33.44 1.78
C ALA A 705 16.20 -32.44 0.87
N ARG A 706 17.40 -32.82 0.42
CA ARG A 706 18.14 -32.13 -0.64
C ARG A 706 17.48 -32.42 -1.99
N GLN A 707 17.35 -31.37 -2.79
CA GLN A 707 16.90 -31.40 -4.19
C GLN A 707 17.61 -32.52 -4.97
N ALA A 708 16.83 -33.41 -5.56
CA ALA A 708 17.29 -34.55 -6.33
C ALA A 708 17.65 -34.11 -7.76
N GLY A 709 18.95 -33.94 -8.01
CA GLY A 709 19.55 -33.80 -9.33
C GLY A 709 21.07 -33.95 -9.19
N ASP A 710 21.58 -35.09 -9.67
CA ASP A 710 22.99 -35.37 -9.99
C ASP A 710 24.02 -35.57 -8.86
N TYR A 711 23.87 -36.66 -8.10
CA TYR A 711 24.96 -37.23 -7.28
C TYR A 711 25.21 -38.72 -7.55
N TRP A 712 25.27 -39.16 -8.82
CA TRP A 712 25.80 -40.50 -9.11
C TRP A 712 27.32 -40.43 -9.24
N HIS A 713 28.04 -40.91 -8.22
CA HIS A 713 29.49 -41.05 -8.25
C HIS A 713 29.87 -42.53 -8.20
N PRO A 714 30.50 -43.07 -9.26
CA PRO A 714 30.87 -44.48 -9.28
C PRO A 714 31.76 -44.87 -8.09
N GLY A 715 31.39 -45.92 -7.35
CA GLY A 715 32.15 -46.41 -6.19
C GLY A 715 32.07 -45.53 -4.92
N MET A 716 31.22 -44.50 -4.89
CA MET A 716 30.97 -43.67 -3.72
C MET A 716 29.48 -43.65 -3.33
N GLY A 717 29.21 -43.52 -2.02
CA GLY A 717 27.87 -43.49 -1.45
C GLY A 717 27.63 -44.65 -0.47
N ALA A 718 26.86 -44.41 0.59
CA ALA A 718 26.49 -45.42 1.57
C ALA A 718 25.07 -45.98 1.33
N LYS A 719 24.21 -45.23 0.62
CA LYS A 719 22.81 -45.60 0.38
C LYS A 719 22.35 -45.21 -1.03
N LEU A 720 21.66 -46.11 -1.72
CA LEU A 720 20.98 -45.84 -2.98
C LEU A 720 19.46 -45.83 -2.75
N PHE A 721 18.80 -44.72 -3.03
CA PHE A 721 17.34 -44.61 -3.02
C PHE A 721 16.78 -44.69 -4.43
N ILE A 722 15.85 -45.61 -4.64
CA ILE A 722 15.12 -45.81 -5.89
C ILE A 722 13.66 -45.42 -5.64
N LYS A 723 13.21 -44.32 -6.24
CA LYS A 723 11.83 -43.83 -6.15
C LYS A 723 10.95 -44.59 -7.14
N ILE A 724 9.85 -45.15 -6.65
CA ILE A 724 8.82 -45.81 -7.45
C ILE A 724 7.58 -44.89 -7.48
N PRO A 725 7.20 -44.34 -8.65
CA PRO A 725 6.00 -43.52 -8.80
C PRO A 725 4.72 -44.24 -8.36
N ALA A 726 3.74 -43.48 -7.88
CA ALA A 726 2.48 -44.02 -7.32
C ALA A 726 1.73 -44.96 -8.30
N HIS A 727 1.79 -44.68 -9.60
CA HIS A 727 1.13 -45.48 -10.63
C HIS A 727 1.85 -46.80 -10.95
N LEU A 728 3.11 -46.96 -10.53
CA LEU A 728 3.94 -48.16 -10.78
C LEU A 728 4.05 -49.09 -9.56
N GLU A 729 3.57 -48.67 -8.38
CA GLU A 729 3.65 -49.48 -7.14
C GLU A 729 2.91 -50.82 -7.20
N ARG A 730 1.88 -50.94 -8.05
CA ARG A 730 1.09 -52.17 -8.22
C ARG A 730 1.55 -53.04 -9.40
N THR A 731 2.70 -52.72 -10.00
CA THR A 731 3.29 -53.46 -11.13
C THR A 731 4.46 -54.33 -10.69
N ASP A 732 4.92 -55.24 -11.54
CA ASP A 732 6.11 -56.10 -11.28
C ASP A 732 7.46 -55.36 -11.46
N LEU A 733 7.44 -54.02 -11.49
CA LEU A 733 8.64 -53.21 -11.68
C LEU A 733 9.69 -53.46 -10.59
N ALA A 734 9.26 -53.62 -9.34
CA ALA A 734 10.15 -53.92 -8.22
C ALA A 734 10.87 -55.27 -8.38
N GLY A 735 10.20 -56.29 -8.93
CA GLY A 735 10.79 -57.59 -9.22
C GLY A 735 11.85 -57.52 -10.32
N ARG A 736 11.55 -56.79 -11.40
CA ARG A 736 12.50 -56.56 -12.50
C ARG A 736 13.72 -55.74 -12.06
N ILE A 737 13.53 -54.71 -11.23
CA ILE A 737 14.65 -53.96 -10.64
C ILE A 737 15.47 -54.87 -9.73
N GLY A 738 14.84 -55.72 -8.93
CA GLY A 738 15.53 -56.71 -8.09
C GLY A 738 16.48 -57.62 -8.88
N GLN A 739 16.08 -58.11 -10.06
CA GLN A 739 16.94 -58.93 -10.91
C GLN A 739 18.16 -58.17 -11.43
N VAL A 740 18.01 -56.89 -11.74
CA VAL A 740 19.13 -56.02 -12.16
C VAL A 740 20.08 -55.79 -10.98
N LEU A 741 19.55 -55.51 -9.78
CA LEU A 741 20.39 -55.29 -8.60
C LEU A 741 21.22 -56.53 -8.21
N GLU A 742 20.68 -57.74 -8.37
CA GLU A 742 21.41 -59.00 -8.09
C GLU A 742 22.63 -59.21 -9.00
N GLN A 743 22.69 -58.55 -10.17
CA GLN A 743 23.82 -58.66 -11.11
C GLN A 743 24.99 -57.73 -10.76
N HIS A 744 24.79 -56.77 -9.86
CA HIS A 744 25.80 -55.78 -9.47
C HIS A 744 26.05 -55.75 -7.95
N PRO A 745 26.43 -56.88 -7.31
CA PRO A 745 26.52 -56.96 -5.85
C PRO A 745 27.59 -56.02 -5.28
N GLY A 746 27.28 -55.32 -4.19
CA GLY A 746 28.22 -54.42 -3.53
C GLY A 746 27.75 -53.88 -2.18
N PRO A 747 28.54 -53.02 -1.53
CA PRO A 747 28.31 -52.62 -0.14
C PRO A 747 27.23 -51.54 0.05
N VAL A 748 26.69 -50.96 -1.03
CA VAL A 748 25.74 -49.84 -0.96
C VAL A 748 24.33 -50.35 -0.71
N LYS A 749 23.72 -49.91 0.41
CA LYS A 749 22.38 -50.33 0.82
C LYS A 749 21.32 -49.72 -0.09
N VAL A 750 20.42 -50.53 -0.65
CA VAL A 750 19.37 -50.06 -1.55
C VAL A 750 18.03 -49.87 -0.82
N TYR A 751 17.36 -48.75 -1.05
CA TYR A 751 16.07 -48.41 -0.48
C TYR A 751 15.06 -48.13 -1.59
N PHE A 752 13.91 -48.79 -1.55
CA PHE A 752 12.77 -48.43 -2.39
C PHE A 752 11.91 -47.38 -1.69
N HIS A 753 11.71 -46.23 -2.34
CA HIS A 753 10.81 -45.18 -1.88
C HIS A 753 9.53 -45.17 -2.71
N LEU A 754 8.46 -45.72 -2.15
CA LEU A 754 7.15 -45.84 -2.78
C LEU A 754 6.38 -44.52 -2.61
N MET A 755 6.18 -43.76 -3.70
CA MET A 755 5.66 -42.38 -3.65
C MET A 755 4.15 -42.28 -3.35
N GLY A 756 3.35 -43.23 -3.82
CA GLY A 756 1.91 -43.33 -3.57
C GLY A 756 1.60 -43.75 -2.14
N SER A 757 2.22 -44.83 -1.66
CA SER A 757 2.04 -45.29 -0.28
C SER A 757 2.88 -44.54 0.77
N ARG A 758 3.78 -43.65 0.32
CA ARG A 758 4.71 -42.86 1.14
C ARG A 758 5.55 -43.72 2.10
N LYS A 759 5.97 -44.91 1.66
CA LYS A 759 6.79 -45.87 2.44
C LYS A 759 8.20 -46.02 1.86
N THR A 760 9.20 -46.11 2.73
CA THR A 760 10.58 -46.44 2.35
C THR A 760 10.95 -47.81 2.89
N ILE A 761 11.40 -48.71 2.02
CA ILE A 761 11.72 -50.10 2.35
C ILE A 761 13.22 -50.34 2.05
N LEU A 762 13.98 -50.76 3.06
CA LEU A 762 15.35 -51.25 2.87
C LEU A 762 15.32 -52.65 2.27
N THR A 763 16.08 -52.88 1.19
CA THR A 763 16.18 -54.20 0.57
C THR A 763 17.12 -55.12 1.35
N ASN A 764 16.93 -56.44 1.15
CA ASN A 764 17.82 -57.46 1.71
C ASN A 764 19.24 -57.33 1.12
N GLU A 765 20.26 -57.81 1.84
CA GLU A 765 21.68 -57.68 1.47
C GLU A 765 22.01 -58.22 0.07
N LYS A 766 21.27 -59.23 -0.40
CA LYS A 766 21.42 -59.75 -1.77
C LYS A 766 21.10 -58.76 -2.88
N TYR A 767 20.43 -57.65 -2.56
CA TYR A 767 20.09 -56.56 -3.48
C TYR A 767 20.91 -55.29 -3.21
N TRP A 768 21.95 -55.37 -2.39
CA TRP A 768 22.88 -54.27 -2.20
C TRP A 768 23.89 -54.26 -3.34
N VAL A 769 24.29 -53.07 -3.77
CA VAL A 769 24.96 -52.91 -5.05
C VAL A 769 26.25 -52.13 -4.96
N GLU A 770 27.07 -52.25 -5.99
CA GLU A 770 28.13 -51.29 -6.28
C GLU A 770 27.60 -50.27 -7.29
N THR A 771 27.72 -48.98 -6.98
CA THR A 771 27.25 -47.90 -7.84
C THR A 771 28.16 -47.79 -9.07
N THR A 772 27.86 -48.52 -10.14
CA THR A 772 28.56 -48.45 -11.44
C THR A 772 27.76 -47.65 -12.46
N GLU A 773 28.42 -47.06 -13.46
CA GLU A 773 27.69 -46.28 -14.49
C GLU A 773 26.75 -47.17 -15.33
N ASP A 774 27.10 -48.44 -15.51
CA ASP A 774 26.28 -49.46 -16.17
C ASP A 774 24.96 -49.72 -15.43
N LEU A 775 25.03 -49.84 -14.09
CA LEU A 775 23.85 -49.95 -13.24
C LEU A 775 22.96 -48.69 -13.33
N ARG A 776 23.57 -47.50 -13.36
CA ARG A 776 22.83 -46.23 -13.50
C ARG A 776 22.02 -46.20 -14.78
N GLN A 777 22.65 -46.51 -15.91
CA GLN A 777 22.00 -46.47 -17.23
C GLN A 777 20.87 -47.49 -17.31
N THR A 778 21.09 -48.71 -16.81
CA THR A 778 20.08 -49.77 -16.80
C THR A 778 18.87 -49.39 -15.94
N LEU A 779 19.09 -48.82 -14.75
CA LEU A 779 18.01 -48.36 -13.89
C LEU A 779 17.28 -47.13 -14.44
N GLN A 780 17.99 -46.18 -15.06
CA GLN A 780 17.37 -45.01 -15.70
C GLN A 780 16.54 -45.38 -16.93
N ALA A 781 16.89 -46.45 -17.65
CA ALA A 781 16.06 -46.95 -18.76
C ALA A 781 14.72 -47.56 -18.28
N MET A 782 14.66 -47.99 -17.01
CA MET A 782 13.48 -48.62 -16.41
C MET A 782 12.64 -47.67 -15.54
N LEU A 783 13.15 -46.48 -15.23
CA LEU A 783 12.57 -45.53 -14.28
C LEU A 783 12.46 -44.14 -14.89
N GLU A 784 11.51 -43.33 -14.39
CA GLU A 784 11.39 -41.94 -14.83
C GLU A 784 12.64 -41.10 -14.46
N PRO A 785 12.94 -40.02 -15.20
CA PRO A 785 14.07 -39.14 -14.89
C PRO A 785 14.04 -38.66 -13.43
N ARG A 786 15.21 -38.61 -12.77
CA ARG A 786 15.40 -38.23 -11.34
C ARG A 786 14.85 -39.21 -10.29
N SER A 787 14.57 -40.45 -10.67
CA SER A 787 14.12 -41.50 -9.73
C SER A 787 15.24 -42.14 -8.89
N LEU A 788 16.51 -41.88 -9.20
CA LEU A 788 17.67 -42.44 -8.49
C LEU A 788 18.36 -41.36 -7.66
N VAL A 789 18.60 -41.63 -6.37
CA VAL A 789 19.34 -40.74 -5.47
C VAL A 789 20.38 -41.57 -4.70
N VAL A 790 21.67 -41.36 -4.97
CA VAL A 790 22.76 -41.94 -4.17
C VAL A 790 23.16 -40.93 -3.08
N GLN A 791 23.29 -41.39 -1.84
CA GLN A 791 23.70 -40.59 -0.66
C GLN A 791 24.92 -41.17 0.01
#